data_AF-A0A9E1YBD6-F1
#
_entry.id   AF-A0A9E1YBD6-F1
#
_cell.length_a   1.000
_cell.length_b   1.000
_cell.length_c   1.000
_cell.angle_alpha   90.00
_cell.angle_beta   90.00
_cell.angle_gamma   90.00
#
_symmetry.space_group_name_H-M   'P 1'
#
loop_
_entity.id
_entity.type
_entity.pdbx_description
1 polymer ?
#
loop_
_entity_poly.entity_id
_entity_poly.type
_entity_poly.pdbx_seq_one_letter_code
_entity_poly.pdbx_strand_id
1 'polypeptide(L)'
;MKLHWIYAINILLSFCFVSIVLANEPSSHRMKPRPFPQLQAKTYQLEQTNIQSRAHKSHSPEVIDLDFLSDDELLKIQKGRKRSSSIEYKSTLIGIPRTIPHQRTKDFVWNDALYGGKVSKVQIISYDAKALRVGLIIRDLPIGSELRFYSPSNPDKVHFLTAKKIRYVIQKNIEIDGLSEESQTYWSPIIQGDTIELEIYLKKEIDIEAFDIEIKSLSHIFDYNITTPSSQIPNKRSYLDSDTCNLDYKCYESTWEVGKSVAKMVYTDKASTYFCTGTLLANNLDKPYFLTANHCITTQSSASSLTTYWFYTSTSCNSPSINDYKIINSGGSLLYTNSTVDTTMLELNENPPAGVWFAGWSANSVGLNENVTGIHHPSGDLKKISFGYISDITGYNSIDDNSHIQVTWQQGITESGSSGSPLFLDGGYIVGVLHGGLSFCSSPNAPDLYGRFDLAYQDGLKDWLDATKTKENVTRLYVATFNRAPDAEGLDYWLNESGLQLERISQSFFDQPETQELYPPETSAYDFVWSVYDNLFNREPDPEGLAYWEEELQSGSIPKSTFILAVINGAQNTQEYGNDATILENKTIVGLAFADAGLNDVTEATEIMSGITDDYATVIAALETLPPTPNTIHITNDYQVESLGTESTISTTISIDTATSKSLYLVLSNYANVSGSTTITHNPKAIAAVQSRSIVPANSTQKPVILHAPQHVQDFNADVKTLFVKTDTNLPQRKTIAVAEKNQDAVGNITTFYLDDTGSDTTMATARKVVSNVTTNYGLKTLNVWVSDDSFGSGCTKSRCVTQDMVDALANIFLSSGANNDIYDWVSNIYEAEWGEEAASKYSNLIGEDNEITILLTDIDKDDSPNGGVGGYFWSKDNFIFSNTNGSNERVMFYIDSVMFANTDSGDFWQKTTFSTLAHELQHAINFYQSTVLLDATMDIWINEMLSESVEDLVATKIEDIGPRAVAYTDGSAGSAGNRNGRYPLFNANNTLSLPTWNNQLQDYSKVSAFGAYLTRNYGGAKLLHDIMHNTYENEQAIVDAVGKTADGSGKTFNNLLNEWGIAVLLSTIESPENLPTYNTGDFTLDTYNSTTYKMGSINFFNYDSLPTIYTTAGTIQAQANYYYKVGDNLTGIITLDLELNGQTEATLIAK
;
A
#
# COMPACT_ATOMS: atom_id res chain seq x y z
N MET A 1 60.06 6.72 27.54
CA MET A 1 59.71 7.17 28.91
C MET A 1 58.21 6.94 29.07
N LYS A 2 57.69 6.30 30.14
CA LYS A 2 57.53 6.78 31.54
C LYS A 2 56.69 8.07 31.64
N LEU A 3 55.69 8.20 32.53
CA LEU A 3 54.85 7.24 33.29
C LEU A 3 53.70 8.05 34.01
N HIS A 4 52.82 7.35 34.76
CA HIS A 4 51.81 7.85 35.74
C HIS A 4 50.45 8.32 35.19
N TRP A 5 49.31 8.25 35.90
CA TRP A 5 48.65 7.25 36.81
C TRP A 5 47.32 7.89 37.32
N ILE A 6 46.14 7.28 37.14
CA ILE A 6 45.38 6.40 38.09
C ILE A 6 44.84 7.07 39.38
N TYR A 7 43.50 7.08 39.54
CA TYR A 7 42.66 6.97 40.77
C TYR A 7 41.17 6.89 40.32
N ALA A 8 40.18 6.18 40.90
CA ALA A 8 40.09 4.96 41.75
C ALA A 8 38.62 4.42 41.71
N ILE A 9 38.34 3.15 41.40
CA ILE A 9 38.20 1.94 42.27
C ILE A 9 36.89 1.83 43.09
N ASN A 10 36.11 0.75 42.83
CA ASN A 10 35.59 -0.27 43.80
C ASN A 10 34.95 -1.44 42.99
N ILE A 11 35.37 -2.74 43.02
CA ILE A 11 35.44 -3.78 44.10
C ILE A 11 34.09 -4.58 44.20
N LEU A 12 33.96 -5.93 44.24
CA LEU A 12 34.72 -6.99 44.95
C LEU A 12 34.53 -8.48 44.39
N LEU A 13 35.45 -9.03 43.55
CA LEU A 13 35.78 -10.50 43.39
C LEU A 13 34.68 -11.49 42.82
N SER A 14 34.85 -12.80 42.51
CA SER A 14 35.94 -13.85 42.41
C SER A 14 35.35 -15.14 41.71
N PHE A 15 36.02 -16.23 41.30
CA PHE A 15 37.40 -16.58 40.83
C PHE A 15 37.40 -17.98 40.12
N CYS A 16 38.57 -18.59 39.82
CA CYS A 16 38.76 -19.85 39.06
C CYS A 16 39.07 -21.12 39.89
N PHE A 17 38.97 -22.33 39.29
CA PHE A 17 39.83 -23.50 39.59
C PHE A 17 39.83 -24.56 38.44
N VAL A 18 40.86 -25.44 38.38
CA VAL A 18 41.06 -26.52 37.38
C VAL A 18 41.71 -27.75 38.04
N SER A 19 41.35 -28.98 37.63
CA SER A 19 42.11 -30.24 37.85
C SER A 19 41.60 -31.41 36.96
N ILE A 20 42.39 -32.47 36.77
CA ILE A 20 42.16 -33.59 35.83
C ILE A 20 42.26 -34.95 36.53
N VAL A 21 41.32 -35.88 36.27
CA VAL A 21 41.47 -37.35 36.39
C VAL A 21 40.60 -38.05 35.32
N LEU A 22 41.00 -39.25 34.86
CA LEU A 22 40.34 -40.05 33.81
C LEU A 22 39.40 -41.15 34.36
N ALA A 23 38.29 -41.44 33.67
CA ALA A 23 37.59 -42.74 33.66
C ALA A 23 36.58 -42.87 32.49
N ASN A 24 36.30 -44.10 32.06
CA ASN A 24 35.68 -44.53 30.80
C ASN A 24 34.24 -44.06 30.46
N GLU A 25 33.95 -44.16 29.16
CA GLU A 25 32.68 -44.17 28.38
C GLU A 25 31.51 -45.06 28.89
N PRO A 26 30.29 -45.01 28.26
CA PRO A 26 29.72 -43.95 27.40
C PRO A 26 28.22 -43.62 27.70
N SER A 27 27.79 -42.38 27.41
CA SER A 27 26.36 -42.06 27.17
C SER A 27 26.19 -40.70 26.47
N SER A 28 25.13 -40.54 25.68
CA SER A 28 24.83 -39.31 24.94
C SER A 28 24.39 -38.13 25.83
N HIS A 29 24.78 -36.90 25.49
CA HIS A 29 23.87 -35.73 25.41
C HIS A 29 24.54 -34.48 24.80
N ARG A 30 23.72 -33.59 24.22
CA ARG A 30 24.12 -32.33 23.55
C ARG A 30 24.53 -31.24 24.57
N MET A 31 25.55 -30.42 24.27
CA MET A 31 25.62 -29.02 24.72
C MET A 31 26.31 -28.05 23.75
N LYS A 32 25.46 -27.28 23.04
CA LYS A 32 25.55 -25.82 22.73
C LYS A 32 26.89 -25.19 22.24
N PRO A 33 26.89 -24.61 21.02
CA PRO A 33 27.82 -23.54 20.63
C PRO A 33 27.62 -22.22 21.42
N ARG A 34 28.55 -21.27 21.24
CA ARG A 34 28.43 -19.88 21.73
C ARG A 34 27.89 -18.93 20.62
N PRO A 35 27.26 -17.79 20.99
CA PRO A 35 26.59 -16.91 20.04
C PRO A 35 27.47 -15.83 19.40
N PHE A 36 27.12 -15.43 18.17
CA PHE A 36 27.39 -14.13 17.56
C PHE A 36 26.11 -13.25 17.61
N PRO A 37 26.12 -11.95 17.22
CA PRO A 37 25.30 -10.93 17.91
C PRO A 37 23.77 -10.97 17.66
N GLN A 38 23.01 -11.25 18.71
CA GLN A 38 21.58 -10.94 18.76
C GLN A 38 21.35 -9.50 19.26
N LEU A 39 21.03 -8.56 18.36
CA LEU A 39 20.65 -7.19 18.75
C LEU A 39 19.40 -6.61 18.07
N GLN A 40 18.97 -7.10 16.91
CA GLN A 40 17.68 -6.69 16.28
C GLN A 40 16.58 -7.74 16.44
N ALA A 41 16.83 -9.01 16.08
CA ALA A 41 15.84 -10.10 16.20
C ALA A 41 15.27 -10.29 17.62
N LYS A 42 16.03 -9.89 18.64
CA LYS A 42 15.62 -9.99 20.05
C LYS A 42 14.58 -8.94 20.44
N THR A 43 14.64 -7.75 19.84
CA THR A 43 13.69 -6.65 20.08
C THR A 43 12.32 -7.05 19.57
N TYR A 44 12.23 -7.53 18.33
CA TYR A 44 10.96 -7.92 17.70
C TYR A 44 10.25 -9.08 18.44
N GLN A 45 10.98 -10.13 18.84
CA GLN A 45 10.40 -11.21 19.66
C GLN A 45 10.05 -10.74 21.08
N LEU A 46 10.85 -9.87 21.70
CA LEU A 46 10.48 -9.31 23.00
C LEU A 46 9.26 -8.40 22.91
N GLU A 47 9.07 -7.63 21.84
CA GLU A 47 7.87 -6.80 21.66
C GLU A 47 6.62 -7.65 21.46
N GLN A 48 6.62 -8.64 20.57
CA GLN A 48 5.47 -9.53 20.40
C GLN A 48 5.11 -10.28 21.71
N THR A 49 6.12 -10.77 22.44
CA THR A 49 5.90 -11.44 23.74
C THR A 49 5.40 -10.45 24.81
N ASN A 50 5.91 -9.21 24.82
CA ASN A 50 5.47 -8.14 25.73
C ASN A 50 4.14 -7.48 25.33
N ILE A 51 3.58 -7.77 24.15
CA ILE A 51 2.24 -7.33 23.73
C ILE A 51 1.19 -8.33 24.22
N GLN A 52 1.40 -9.64 23.99
CA GLN A 52 0.50 -10.69 24.49
C GLN A 52 0.35 -10.68 26.02
N SER A 53 1.38 -10.27 26.76
CA SER A 53 1.35 -10.20 28.22
C SER A 53 0.84 -8.87 28.81
N ARG A 54 0.43 -7.89 27.99
CA ARG A 54 -0.16 -6.62 28.49
C ARG A 54 -1.63 -6.79 28.85
N ALA A 55 -1.86 -7.22 30.09
CA ALA A 55 -3.15 -7.06 30.75
C ALA A 55 -3.46 -5.57 30.92
N HIS A 56 -4.48 -5.07 30.21
CA HIS A 56 -5.09 -3.79 30.54
C HIS A 56 -5.84 -3.93 31.88
N LYS A 57 -6.03 -2.83 32.62
CA LYS A 57 -6.55 -2.87 34.01
C LYS A 57 -7.78 -3.77 34.16
N SER A 58 -7.75 -4.65 35.15
CA SER A 58 -8.90 -5.46 35.57
C SER A 58 -10.05 -4.56 36.02
N HIS A 59 -11.05 -4.43 35.17
CA HIS A 59 -12.39 -3.94 35.46
C HIS A 59 -13.38 -5.03 35.03
N SER A 60 -14.56 -5.08 35.64
CA SER A 60 -15.59 -6.05 35.26
C SER A 60 -16.02 -5.83 33.79
N PRO A 61 -16.20 -6.89 32.99
CA PRO A 61 -16.79 -6.77 31.67
C PRO A 61 -18.26 -6.34 31.77
N GLU A 62 -18.75 -5.71 30.72
CA GLU A 62 -20.18 -5.65 30.44
C GLU A 62 -20.68 -7.04 30.05
N VAL A 63 -21.80 -7.51 30.59
CA VAL A 63 -22.26 -8.90 30.42
C VAL A 63 -23.53 -8.94 29.57
N ILE A 64 -23.40 -9.46 28.35
CA ILE A 64 -24.52 -9.93 27.54
C ILE A 64 -24.83 -11.36 27.99
N ASP A 65 -25.75 -11.51 28.95
CA ASP A 65 -26.30 -12.81 29.32
C ASP A 65 -27.50 -13.15 28.41
N LEU A 66 -27.48 -14.32 27.78
CA LEU A 66 -28.52 -14.75 26.84
C LEU A 66 -29.39 -15.84 27.46
N ASP A 67 -30.70 -15.73 27.24
CA ASP A 67 -31.68 -16.74 27.65
C ASP A 67 -31.26 -18.17 27.22
N PHE A 68 -31.71 -19.14 28.00
CA PHE A 68 -31.68 -20.55 27.61
C PHE A 68 -32.36 -20.76 26.26
N LEU A 69 -31.89 -21.76 25.51
CA LEU A 69 -32.39 -22.09 24.18
C LEU A 69 -33.91 -22.35 24.20
N SER A 70 -34.63 -21.66 23.31
CA SER A 70 -36.06 -21.87 23.08
C SER A 70 -36.36 -23.25 22.50
N ASP A 71 -37.61 -23.73 22.62
CA ASP A 71 -38.04 -25.00 22.01
C ASP A 71 -37.76 -25.08 20.50
N ASP A 72 -37.85 -23.96 19.77
CA ASP A 72 -37.53 -23.90 18.34
C ASP A 72 -36.02 -23.94 18.07
N GLU A 73 -35.18 -23.34 18.91
CA GLU A 73 -33.72 -23.48 18.83
C GLU A 73 -33.28 -24.91 19.19
N LEU A 74 -33.85 -25.49 20.24
CA LEU A 74 -33.68 -26.89 20.60
C LEU A 74 -34.17 -27.82 19.49
N LEU A 75 -35.25 -27.48 18.78
CA LEU A 75 -35.73 -28.22 17.62
C LEU A 75 -34.81 -28.06 16.39
N LYS A 76 -34.23 -26.87 16.14
CA LYS A 76 -33.18 -26.70 15.12
C LYS A 76 -31.96 -27.56 15.44
N ILE A 77 -31.51 -27.57 16.70
CA ILE A 77 -30.43 -28.45 17.18
C ILE A 77 -30.80 -29.92 16.98
N GLN A 78 -32.02 -30.35 17.36
CA GLN A 78 -32.49 -31.72 17.13
C GLN A 78 -32.66 -32.09 15.65
N LYS A 79 -32.89 -31.12 14.76
CA LYS A 79 -32.94 -31.33 13.31
C LYS A 79 -31.55 -31.45 12.71
N GLY A 80 -30.65 -30.49 12.95
CA GLY A 80 -29.25 -30.54 12.47
C GLY A 80 -28.48 -31.74 13.02
N ARG A 81 -28.83 -32.21 14.23
CA ARG A 81 -28.33 -33.47 14.79
C ARG A 81 -28.82 -34.72 14.05
N LYS A 82 -30.01 -34.72 13.44
CA LYS A 82 -30.55 -35.90 12.74
C LYS A 82 -29.92 -35.99 11.34
N ARG A 83 -29.30 -37.13 11.04
CA ARG A 83 -28.95 -37.51 9.65
C ARG A 83 -30.19 -37.35 8.77
N SER A 84 -30.11 -36.48 7.76
CA SER A 84 -31.18 -36.39 6.76
C SER A 84 -31.18 -37.67 5.91
N SER A 85 -32.36 -38.09 5.46
CA SER A 85 -32.53 -39.21 4.52
C SER A 85 -33.03 -38.74 3.15
N SER A 86 -32.86 -37.45 2.84
CA SER A 86 -33.11 -36.83 1.54
C SER A 86 -31.79 -36.61 0.78
N ILE A 87 -31.88 -36.23 -0.50
CA ILE A 87 -30.74 -35.88 -1.37
C ILE A 87 -30.26 -34.43 -1.08
N GLU A 88 -30.73 -33.81 0.00
CA GLU A 88 -30.39 -32.43 0.35
C GLU A 88 -29.03 -32.38 1.07
N TYR A 89 -28.01 -31.93 0.34
CA TYR A 89 -26.70 -31.39 0.77
C TYR A 89 -26.05 -32.03 2.03
N LYS A 90 -24.96 -32.78 1.85
CA LYS A 90 -24.24 -33.47 2.94
C LYS A 90 -23.35 -32.54 3.81
N SER A 91 -23.72 -31.28 4.07
CA SER A 91 -23.06 -30.45 5.11
C SER A 91 -23.65 -30.74 6.50
N THR A 92 -22.87 -30.58 7.58
CA THR A 92 -23.37 -30.81 8.96
C THR A 92 -23.49 -29.49 9.72
N LEU A 93 -24.72 -29.13 10.11
CA LEU A 93 -24.97 -27.99 11.01
C LEU A 93 -24.52 -28.33 12.45
N ILE A 94 -23.62 -27.51 13.01
CA ILE A 94 -23.03 -27.71 14.36
C ILE A 94 -23.17 -26.50 15.29
N GLY A 95 -23.49 -25.32 14.73
CA GLY A 95 -23.82 -24.13 15.49
C GLY A 95 -25.01 -23.38 14.90
N ILE A 96 -25.94 -22.96 15.75
CA ILE A 96 -27.10 -22.16 15.36
C ILE A 96 -26.91 -20.69 15.70
N PRO A 97 -27.51 -19.76 14.93
CA PRO A 97 -27.55 -18.35 15.29
C PRO A 97 -28.40 -18.15 16.55
N ARG A 98 -27.85 -17.44 17.55
CA ARG A 98 -28.62 -16.78 18.61
C ARG A 98 -28.85 -15.33 18.21
N THR A 99 -30.04 -14.81 18.48
CA THR A 99 -30.25 -13.36 18.53
C THR A 99 -29.56 -12.81 19.77
N ILE A 100 -28.83 -11.71 19.63
CA ILE A 100 -28.22 -10.98 20.74
C ILE A 100 -28.73 -9.52 20.73
N PRO A 101 -28.73 -8.81 21.88
CA PRO A 101 -29.04 -7.38 21.88
C PRO A 101 -28.05 -6.62 21.00
N HIS A 102 -28.54 -5.77 20.10
CA HIS A 102 -27.70 -4.92 19.27
C HIS A 102 -26.90 -3.96 20.17
N GLN A 103 -25.61 -4.23 20.36
CA GLN A 103 -24.68 -3.32 21.02
C GLN A 103 -23.69 -2.77 19.99
N ARG A 104 -23.69 -1.45 19.83
CA ARG A 104 -22.71 -0.72 19.03
C ARG A 104 -21.65 -0.14 19.96
N THR A 105 -20.47 0.19 19.44
CA THR A 105 -19.33 0.77 20.19
C THR A 105 -19.65 1.94 21.12
N LYS A 106 -20.59 2.81 20.72
CA LYS A 106 -21.13 3.92 21.53
C LYS A 106 -21.91 3.50 22.78
N ASP A 107 -22.38 2.25 22.82
CA ASP A 107 -23.19 1.69 23.90
C ASP A 107 -22.32 0.98 24.97
N PHE A 108 -21.07 0.64 24.62
CA PHE A 108 -20.13 -0.09 25.49
C PHE A 108 -19.58 0.78 26.65
N VAL A 109 -19.27 0.12 27.78
CA VAL A 109 -18.57 0.76 28.92
C VAL A 109 -17.05 0.90 28.69
N TRP A 110 -16.62 2.10 28.28
CA TRP A 110 -15.21 2.45 28.07
C TRP A 110 -14.49 2.88 29.35
N ASN A 111 -13.27 2.36 29.55
CA ASN A 111 -12.40 2.61 30.71
C ASN A 111 -11.01 3.12 30.26
N ASP A 112 -10.26 3.79 31.15
CA ASP A 112 -8.89 4.23 30.88
C ASP A 112 -7.89 3.06 31.03
N ALA A 113 -7.15 2.78 29.95
CA ALA A 113 -6.16 1.71 29.91
C ALA A 113 -4.86 2.06 30.67
N LEU A 114 -4.10 1.03 31.08
CA LEU A 114 -2.92 1.19 31.96
C LEU A 114 -1.79 2.03 31.34
N TYR A 115 -1.67 2.01 30.01
CA TYR A 115 -0.59 2.64 29.24
C TYR A 115 -1.06 3.88 28.45
N GLY A 116 -2.21 4.46 28.82
CA GLY A 116 -2.95 5.38 27.97
C GLY A 116 -3.83 4.66 26.96
N GLY A 117 -4.76 5.39 26.34
CA GLY A 117 -5.81 4.82 25.50
C GLY A 117 -7.07 4.39 26.28
N LYS A 118 -8.06 3.89 25.54
CA LYS A 118 -9.34 3.42 26.06
C LYS A 118 -9.44 1.91 25.92
N VAL A 119 -10.10 1.24 26.86
CA VAL A 119 -10.37 -0.20 26.81
C VAL A 119 -11.83 -0.48 27.16
N SER A 120 -12.45 -1.38 26.41
CA SER A 120 -13.76 -1.95 26.70
C SER A 120 -13.66 -3.48 26.78
N LYS A 121 -14.58 -4.10 27.50
CA LYS A 121 -14.69 -5.55 27.69
C LYS A 121 -16.16 -5.95 27.65
N VAL A 122 -16.53 -6.81 26.70
CA VAL A 122 -17.88 -7.38 26.60
C VAL A 122 -17.78 -8.90 26.74
N GLN A 123 -18.48 -9.46 27.72
CA GLN A 123 -18.56 -10.88 27.99
C GLN A 123 -19.94 -11.38 27.54
N ILE A 124 -19.97 -12.38 26.66
CA ILE A 124 -21.19 -12.92 26.06
C ILE A 124 -21.36 -14.36 26.54
N ILE A 125 -22.46 -14.62 27.24
CA ILE A 125 -22.81 -15.93 27.80
C ILE A 125 -23.93 -16.54 26.96
N SER A 126 -23.82 -17.83 26.64
CA SER A 126 -24.87 -18.59 25.96
C SER A 126 -24.93 -19.99 26.55
N TYR A 127 -25.74 -20.14 27.61
CA TYR A 127 -25.84 -21.37 28.41
C TYR A 127 -25.97 -22.64 27.55
N ASP A 128 -25.31 -23.70 28.00
CA ASP A 128 -25.20 -25.01 27.34
C ASP A 128 -24.44 -25.03 25.99
N ALA A 129 -23.85 -23.94 25.52
CA ALA A 129 -22.94 -24.02 24.37
C ALA A 129 -21.69 -24.87 24.69
N LYS A 130 -20.98 -25.27 23.64
CA LYS A 130 -19.72 -26.01 23.72
C LYS A 130 -18.57 -25.19 23.16
N ALA A 131 -18.86 -24.34 22.17
CA ALA A 131 -18.05 -23.21 21.78
C ALA A 131 -18.93 -22.05 21.30
N LEU A 132 -18.33 -20.89 21.11
CA LEU A 132 -18.94 -19.70 20.53
C LEU A 132 -18.08 -19.13 19.41
N ARG A 133 -18.74 -18.56 18.39
CA ARG A 133 -18.18 -17.53 17.51
C ARG A 133 -19.06 -16.30 17.58
N VAL A 134 -18.47 -15.11 17.73
CA VAL A 134 -19.21 -13.83 17.64
C VAL A 134 -18.96 -13.19 16.28
N GLY A 135 -20.03 -12.67 15.68
CA GLY A 135 -20.00 -11.91 14.44
C GLY A 135 -20.07 -10.42 14.74
N LEU A 136 -18.99 -9.73 14.41
CA LEU A 136 -18.83 -8.29 14.59
C LEU A 136 -19.03 -7.60 13.24
N ILE A 137 -20.11 -6.82 13.07
CA ILE A 137 -20.21 -5.95 11.91
C ILE A 137 -19.22 -4.80 12.10
N ILE A 138 -18.27 -4.69 11.18
CA ILE A 138 -17.25 -3.64 11.14
C ILE A 138 -17.70 -2.60 10.13
N ARG A 139 -17.86 -1.35 10.57
CA ARG A 139 -18.12 -0.21 9.67
C ARG A 139 -16.92 0.72 9.66
N ASP A 140 -16.48 1.14 10.85
CA ASP A 140 -15.27 1.96 11.03
C ASP A 140 -14.36 1.35 12.10
N LEU A 141 -13.10 1.13 11.73
CA LEU A 141 -12.09 0.51 12.59
C LEU A 141 -10.78 1.30 12.48
N PRO A 142 -10.54 2.28 13.38
CA PRO A 142 -9.34 3.11 13.33
C PRO A 142 -8.04 2.29 13.37
N ILE A 143 -7.03 2.73 12.62
CA ILE A 143 -5.73 2.08 12.60
C ILE A 143 -5.06 2.30 13.96
N GLY A 144 -4.61 1.21 14.58
CA GLY A 144 -4.11 1.21 15.96
C GLY A 144 -5.08 0.63 16.99
N SER A 145 -6.33 0.34 16.63
CA SER A 145 -7.24 -0.46 17.45
C SER A 145 -6.81 -1.93 17.51
N GLU A 146 -7.00 -2.56 18.67
CA GLU A 146 -6.67 -3.96 18.97
C GLU A 146 -7.92 -4.69 19.49
N LEU A 147 -8.18 -5.90 18.98
CA LEU A 147 -9.25 -6.79 19.44
C LEU A 147 -8.67 -8.11 19.97
N ARG A 148 -9.27 -8.63 21.04
CA ARG A 148 -8.84 -9.86 21.74
C ARG A 148 -10.05 -10.72 22.07
N PHE A 149 -9.98 -12.00 21.75
CA PHE A 149 -11.03 -12.99 22.05
C PHE A 149 -10.46 -14.12 22.91
N TYR A 150 -11.11 -14.44 24.03
CA TYR A 150 -10.75 -15.56 24.91
C TYR A 150 -11.96 -16.07 25.68
N SER A 151 -11.82 -17.21 26.38
CA SER A 151 -12.81 -17.65 27.37
C SER A 151 -12.37 -17.17 28.76
N PRO A 152 -13.27 -16.61 29.60
CA PRO A 152 -12.98 -16.32 31.01
C PRO A 152 -12.53 -17.57 31.81
N SER A 153 -12.88 -18.77 31.34
CA SER A 153 -12.42 -20.04 31.92
C SER A 153 -10.96 -20.40 31.60
N ASN A 154 -10.37 -19.75 30.60
CA ASN A 154 -9.00 -20.00 30.13
C ASN A 154 -8.37 -18.70 29.58
N PRO A 155 -8.14 -17.69 30.44
CA PRO A 155 -7.74 -16.34 30.03
C PRO A 155 -6.33 -16.27 29.44
N ASP A 156 -5.50 -17.31 29.62
CA ASP A 156 -4.16 -17.39 29.00
C ASP A 156 -4.22 -17.72 27.50
N LYS A 157 -5.37 -18.18 26.97
CA LYS A 157 -5.60 -18.46 25.54
C LYS A 157 -6.27 -17.29 24.83
N VAL A 158 -5.51 -16.21 24.62
CA VAL A 158 -5.97 -15.01 23.90
C VAL A 158 -5.70 -15.12 22.40
N HIS A 159 -6.75 -14.99 21.59
CA HIS A 159 -6.63 -14.72 20.16
C HIS A 159 -6.57 -13.20 19.95
N PHE A 160 -5.39 -12.70 19.58
CA PHE A 160 -5.11 -11.28 19.35
C PHE A 160 -5.20 -10.90 17.87
N LEU A 161 -5.87 -9.79 17.55
CA LEU A 161 -6.09 -9.29 16.19
C LEU A 161 -5.96 -7.76 16.14
N THR A 162 -5.23 -7.26 15.15
CA THR A 162 -5.09 -5.82 14.88
C THR A 162 -6.17 -5.32 13.93
N ALA A 163 -6.48 -4.01 13.99
CA ALA A 163 -7.30 -3.31 13.01
C ALA A 163 -6.95 -3.65 11.54
N LYS A 164 -5.66 -3.72 11.16
CA LYS A 164 -5.22 -4.01 9.78
C LYS A 164 -5.69 -5.40 9.29
N LYS A 165 -5.49 -6.47 10.08
CA LYS A 165 -5.93 -7.84 9.70
C LYS A 165 -7.45 -7.97 9.61
N ILE A 166 -8.21 -7.27 10.46
CA ILE A 166 -9.69 -7.28 10.38
C ILE A 166 -10.17 -6.47 9.17
N ARG A 167 -9.66 -5.25 8.94
CA ARG A 167 -10.04 -4.43 7.77
C ARG A 167 -9.74 -5.13 6.44
N TYR A 168 -8.60 -5.80 6.33
CA TYR A 168 -8.25 -6.57 5.13
C TYR A 168 -9.33 -7.63 4.79
N VAL A 169 -9.76 -8.40 5.79
CA VAL A 169 -10.81 -9.42 5.62
C VAL A 169 -12.14 -8.79 5.18
N ILE A 170 -12.56 -7.71 5.84
CA ILE A 170 -13.81 -7.01 5.52
C ILE A 170 -13.79 -6.37 4.13
N GLN A 171 -12.68 -5.73 3.75
CA GLN A 171 -12.49 -5.15 2.43
C GLN A 171 -12.60 -6.23 1.34
N LYS A 172 -11.89 -7.37 1.51
CA LYS A 172 -11.94 -8.49 0.57
C LYS A 172 -13.33 -9.11 0.44
N ASN A 173 -14.08 -9.21 1.54
CA ASN A 173 -15.48 -9.63 1.50
C ASN A 173 -16.34 -8.66 0.67
N ILE A 174 -16.18 -7.35 0.86
CA ILE A 174 -16.96 -6.31 0.16
C ILE A 174 -16.62 -6.27 -1.35
N GLU A 175 -15.36 -6.52 -1.72
CA GLU A 175 -14.90 -6.56 -3.11
C GLU A 175 -15.51 -7.71 -3.91
N ILE A 176 -15.72 -8.87 -3.30
CA ILE A 176 -16.21 -10.09 -3.97
C ILE A 176 -17.72 -10.28 -3.80
N ASP A 177 -18.26 -10.14 -2.59
CA ASP A 177 -19.69 -10.35 -2.31
C ASP A 177 -20.54 -9.08 -2.47
N GLY A 178 -19.90 -7.91 -2.62
CA GLY A 178 -20.55 -6.60 -2.57
C GLY A 178 -20.81 -6.12 -1.13
N LEU A 179 -21.16 -4.83 -0.97
CA LEU A 179 -21.43 -4.25 0.34
C LEU A 179 -22.74 -4.78 0.95
N SER A 180 -22.62 -5.56 2.03
CA SER A 180 -23.73 -6.17 2.75
C SER A 180 -23.37 -6.38 4.23
N GLU A 181 -24.35 -6.69 5.08
CA GLU A 181 -24.07 -6.99 6.49
C GLU A 181 -23.22 -8.26 6.68
N GLU A 182 -23.34 -9.25 5.80
CA GLU A 182 -22.53 -10.47 5.85
C GLU A 182 -21.08 -10.16 5.48
N SER A 183 -20.84 -9.35 4.43
CA SER A 183 -19.48 -8.95 4.04
C SER A 183 -18.83 -7.99 5.03
N GLN A 184 -19.61 -7.16 5.71
CA GLN A 184 -19.15 -6.37 6.85
C GLN A 184 -18.97 -7.20 8.15
N THR A 185 -19.34 -8.48 8.21
CA THR A 185 -19.20 -9.31 9.43
C THR A 185 -17.82 -9.96 9.53
N TYR A 186 -17.07 -9.63 10.57
CA TYR A 186 -15.89 -10.37 11.01
C TYR A 186 -16.29 -11.46 12.01
N TRP A 187 -16.06 -12.73 11.66
CA TRP A 187 -16.31 -13.88 12.53
C TRP A 187 -15.10 -14.19 13.42
N SER A 188 -15.28 -14.15 14.74
CA SER A 188 -14.22 -14.50 15.70
C SER A 188 -13.69 -15.94 15.49
N PRO A 189 -12.49 -16.25 16.01
CA PRO A 189 -12.08 -17.62 16.25
C PRO A 189 -13.10 -18.38 17.10
N ILE A 190 -13.05 -19.71 17.05
CA ILE A 190 -13.92 -20.60 17.85
C ILE A 190 -13.40 -20.62 19.29
N ILE A 191 -14.09 -19.96 20.21
CA ILE A 191 -13.75 -19.91 21.63
C ILE A 191 -14.50 -21.02 22.37
N GLN A 192 -13.78 -21.83 23.15
CA GLN A 192 -14.34 -22.98 23.86
C GLN A 192 -15.16 -22.56 25.10
N GLY A 193 -16.23 -23.29 25.38
CA GLY A 193 -17.14 -23.05 26.50
C GLY A 193 -18.47 -22.41 26.10
N ASP A 194 -19.24 -22.01 27.10
CA ASP A 194 -20.51 -21.27 27.00
C ASP A 194 -20.32 -19.74 27.07
N THR A 195 -19.09 -19.27 27.24
CA THR A 195 -18.76 -17.86 27.50
C THR A 195 -17.54 -17.41 26.70
N ILE A 196 -17.69 -16.31 25.96
CA ILE A 196 -16.64 -15.61 25.22
C ILE A 196 -16.48 -14.19 25.76
N GLU A 197 -15.25 -13.71 25.94
CA GLU A 197 -14.96 -12.31 26.26
C GLU A 197 -14.21 -11.65 25.10
N LEU A 198 -14.74 -10.50 24.68
CA LEU A 198 -14.18 -9.58 23.71
C LEU A 198 -13.58 -8.39 24.46
N GLU A 199 -12.26 -8.28 24.46
CA GLU A 199 -11.52 -7.10 24.92
C GLU A 199 -11.13 -6.25 23.70
N ILE A 200 -11.45 -4.95 23.76
CA ILE A 200 -11.18 -3.97 22.71
C ILE A 200 -10.31 -2.87 23.30
N TYR A 201 -9.19 -2.57 22.66
CA TYR A 201 -8.30 -1.46 23.05
C TYR A 201 -8.17 -0.45 21.90
N LEU A 202 -8.30 0.84 22.24
CA LEU A 202 -8.05 1.99 21.37
C LEU A 202 -6.86 2.77 21.93
N LYS A 203 -5.95 3.21 21.06
CA LYS A 203 -4.86 4.13 21.43
C LYS A 203 -5.40 5.49 21.89
N LYS A 204 -4.56 6.27 22.57
CA LYS A 204 -4.96 7.54 23.22
C LYS A 204 -5.40 8.61 22.21
N GLU A 205 -4.91 8.49 20.99
CA GLU A 205 -5.10 9.39 19.85
C GLU A 205 -6.40 9.08 19.07
N ILE A 206 -7.08 7.97 19.39
CA ILE A 206 -8.28 7.49 18.70
C ILE A 206 -9.52 7.94 19.48
N ASP A 207 -10.40 8.71 18.83
CA ASP A 207 -11.73 9.00 19.38
C ASP A 207 -12.63 7.75 19.31
N ILE A 208 -13.48 7.58 20.32
CA ILE A 208 -14.49 6.51 20.37
C ILE A 208 -15.57 6.76 19.29
N GLU A 209 -15.88 8.02 18.98
CA GLU A 209 -16.86 8.35 17.94
C GLU A 209 -16.38 8.00 16.51
N ALA A 210 -15.07 7.81 16.32
CA ALA A 210 -14.48 7.35 15.05
C ALA A 210 -14.44 5.80 14.92
N PHE A 211 -15.01 5.07 15.87
CA PHE A 211 -14.94 3.61 15.96
C PHE A 211 -16.34 3.01 15.94
N ASP A 212 -16.69 2.26 14.90
CA ASP A 212 -18.00 1.62 14.71
C ASP A 212 -17.88 0.11 14.45
N ILE A 213 -18.15 -0.63 15.52
CA ILE A 213 -18.44 -2.06 15.51
C ILE A 213 -19.83 -2.28 16.11
N GLU A 214 -20.60 -3.21 15.55
CA GLU A 214 -21.82 -3.74 16.14
C GLU A 214 -21.68 -5.24 16.43
N ILE A 215 -21.88 -5.64 17.68
CA ILE A 215 -22.04 -7.05 18.04
C ILE A 215 -23.46 -7.45 17.65
N LYS A 216 -23.62 -8.08 16.47
CA LYS A 216 -24.95 -8.36 15.89
C LYS A 216 -25.35 -9.83 15.93
N SER A 217 -24.38 -10.75 15.88
CA SER A 217 -24.67 -12.18 15.76
C SER A 217 -23.73 -13.05 16.60
N LEU A 218 -24.25 -14.20 17.02
CA LEU A 218 -23.52 -15.20 17.80
C LEU A 218 -23.88 -16.59 17.27
N SER A 219 -22.89 -17.38 16.89
CA SER A 219 -23.09 -18.79 16.57
C SER A 219 -22.87 -19.63 17.84
N HIS A 220 -23.97 -20.14 18.39
CA HIS A 220 -23.97 -21.07 19.52
C HIS A 220 -23.65 -22.46 18.99
N ILE A 221 -22.42 -22.94 19.22
CA ILE A 221 -21.96 -24.25 18.78
C ILE A 221 -22.36 -25.29 19.84
N PHE A 222 -23.17 -26.25 19.43
CA PHE A 222 -23.77 -27.27 20.29
C PHE A 222 -23.11 -28.66 20.17
N ASP A 223 -22.05 -28.77 19.36
CA ASP A 223 -21.25 -29.97 19.16
C ASP A 223 -20.00 -29.98 20.07
N TYR A 224 -19.70 -31.17 20.57
CA TYR A 224 -18.54 -31.48 21.41
C TYR A 224 -17.30 -31.84 20.57
N ASN A 225 -17.49 -32.34 19.34
CA ASN A 225 -16.43 -32.81 18.44
C ASN A 225 -15.65 -31.65 17.74
N ILE A 226 -15.65 -30.45 18.34
CA ILE A 226 -14.70 -29.36 18.06
C ILE A 226 -13.73 -29.14 19.24
N THR A 227 -14.16 -29.40 20.48
CA THR A 227 -13.56 -28.74 21.64
C THR A 227 -12.75 -29.62 22.57
N THR A 228 -12.97 -30.94 22.56
CA THR A 228 -12.27 -31.85 23.50
C THR A 228 -11.68 -33.06 22.78
N PRO A 229 -10.38 -33.37 22.96
CA PRO A 229 -9.79 -34.61 22.48
C PRO A 229 -10.53 -35.84 23.04
N SER A 230 -10.97 -36.74 22.15
CA SER A 230 -11.82 -37.91 22.44
C SER A 230 -11.33 -38.79 23.59
N SER A 231 -10.02 -38.78 23.86
CA SER A 231 -9.36 -39.38 25.03
C SER A 231 -10.01 -39.16 26.40
N GLN A 232 -10.84 -38.12 26.58
CA GLN A 232 -11.53 -37.82 27.84
C GLN A 232 -13.01 -38.22 27.89
N ILE A 233 -13.58 -38.82 26.82
CA ILE A 233 -15.00 -39.18 26.74
C ILE A 233 -15.26 -40.61 27.25
N PRO A 234 -16.02 -40.84 28.36
CA PRO A 234 -16.25 -42.18 28.88
C PRO A 234 -17.37 -42.93 28.12
N ASN A 235 -16.99 -43.76 27.14
CA ASN A 235 -17.79 -44.86 26.58
C ASN A 235 -19.25 -44.53 26.18
N LYS A 236 -19.50 -43.33 25.67
CA LYS A 236 -20.73 -42.99 24.94
C LYS A 236 -20.34 -42.41 23.59
N ARG A 237 -20.90 -42.96 22.50
CA ARG A 237 -20.86 -42.27 21.21
C ARG A 237 -21.62 -40.96 21.32
N SER A 238 -21.10 -39.92 20.69
CA SER A 238 -21.90 -38.75 20.34
C SER A 238 -22.98 -39.14 19.33
N TYR A 239 -24.00 -38.29 19.19
CA TYR A 239 -24.97 -38.41 18.10
C TYR A 239 -24.43 -37.85 16.77
N LEU A 240 -23.16 -37.40 16.78
CA LEU A 240 -22.39 -36.87 15.65
C LEU A 240 -21.03 -37.61 15.49
N ASP A 241 -20.95 -38.85 15.99
CA ASP A 241 -19.86 -39.78 15.61
C ASP A 241 -20.27 -40.52 14.33
N SER A 242 -19.32 -40.85 13.47
CA SER A 242 -19.61 -41.61 12.25
C SER A 242 -20.05 -43.06 12.56
N ASP A 243 -20.87 -43.64 11.68
CA ASP A 243 -21.34 -45.02 11.87
C ASP A 243 -20.24 -46.06 11.62
N THR A 244 -20.42 -47.23 12.24
CA THR A 244 -19.47 -48.36 12.23
C THR A 244 -19.16 -49.01 10.88
N CYS A 245 -19.78 -48.60 9.77
CA CYS A 245 -19.39 -49.10 8.45
C CYS A 245 -18.38 -48.18 7.73
N ASN A 246 -18.15 -46.96 8.23
CA ASN A 246 -17.03 -46.13 7.79
C ASN A 246 -15.70 -46.78 8.22
N LEU A 247 -14.69 -46.75 7.34
CA LEU A 247 -13.37 -47.31 7.62
C LEU A 247 -12.45 -46.21 8.18
N ASP A 248 -11.73 -46.49 9.28
CA ASP A 248 -10.73 -45.55 9.81
C ASP A 248 -9.58 -45.37 8.82
N TYR A 249 -9.33 -44.13 8.38
CA TYR A 249 -8.23 -43.80 7.47
C TYR A 249 -6.88 -44.27 8.01
N LYS A 250 -6.68 -44.30 9.34
CA LYS A 250 -5.42 -44.74 9.96
C LYS A 250 -5.11 -46.23 9.78
N CYS A 251 -6.06 -47.01 9.25
CA CYS A 251 -5.83 -48.40 8.82
C CYS A 251 -5.28 -48.52 7.38
N TYR A 252 -5.32 -47.43 6.60
CA TYR A 252 -4.97 -47.37 5.18
C TYR A 252 -3.98 -46.23 4.86
N GLU A 253 -3.55 -45.47 5.87
CA GLU A 253 -2.68 -44.29 5.73
C GLU A 253 -1.42 -44.58 4.89
N SER A 254 -0.78 -45.75 5.11
CA SER A 254 0.44 -46.15 4.38
C SER A 254 0.21 -46.63 2.94
N THR A 255 -1.04 -46.76 2.48
CA THR A 255 -1.36 -47.02 1.06
C THR A 255 -2.14 -45.87 0.41
N TRP A 256 -2.57 -44.89 1.21
CA TRP A 256 -3.31 -43.71 0.79
C TRP A 256 -2.72 -42.45 1.45
N GLU A 257 -1.41 -42.26 1.35
CA GLU A 257 -0.71 -41.12 1.97
C GLU A 257 -1.22 -39.76 1.45
N VAL A 258 -1.69 -39.72 0.20
CA VAL A 258 -2.42 -38.58 -0.36
C VAL A 258 -3.57 -38.11 0.53
N GLY A 259 -4.17 -38.98 1.35
CA GLY A 259 -5.16 -38.62 2.36
C GLY A 259 -4.68 -37.58 3.40
N LYS A 260 -3.37 -37.32 3.53
CA LYS A 260 -2.79 -36.20 4.31
C LYS A 260 -3.20 -34.82 3.78
N SER A 261 -3.52 -34.70 2.49
CA SER A 261 -4.06 -33.48 1.83
C SER A 261 -5.48 -33.09 2.27
N VAL A 262 -6.23 -34.02 2.85
CA VAL A 262 -7.62 -33.83 3.24
C VAL A 262 -7.70 -33.16 4.62
N ALA A 263 -8.54 -32.15 4.77
CA ALA A 263 -8.81 -31.50 6.06
C ALA A 263 -10.29 -31.51 6.41
N LYS A 264 -10.57 -31.53 7.72
CA LYS A 264 -11.87 -31.16 8.26
C LYS A 264 -12.00 -29.64 8.20
N MET A 265 -13.08 -29.15 7.61
CA MET A 265 -13.36 -27.74 7.38
C MET A 265 -14.50 -27.27 8.29
N VAL A 266 -14.32 -26.12 8.94
CA VAL A 266 -15.32 -25.47 9.79
C VAL A 266 -15.49 -24.03 9.33
N TYR A 267 -16.71 -23.62 9.03
CA TYR A 267 -17.03 -22.27 8.52
C TYR A 267 -18.39 -21.80 9.06
N THR A 268 -18.69 -20.52 8.92
CA THR A 268 -19.92 -19.89 9.38
C THR A 268 -20.53 -19.07 8.24
N ASP A 269 -21.76 -19.39 7.88
CA ASP A 269 -22.59 -18.67 6.91
C ASP A 269 -23.89 -18.23 7.61
N LYS A 270 -24.24 -16.94 7.52
CA LYS A 270 -25.49 -16.38 8.08
C LYS A 270 -25.67 -16.75 9.56
N ALA A 271 -24.57 -16.61 10.31
CA ALA A 271 -24.42 -16.98 11.73
C ALA A 271 -24.70 -18.46 12.10
N SER A 272 -24.90 -19.33 11.12
CA SER A 272 -24.94 -20.79 11.29
C SER A 272 -23.55 -21.36 11.03
N THR A 273 -23.03 -22.21 11.93
CA THR A 273 -21.71 -22.83 11.78
C THR A 273 -21.85 -24.28 11.33
N TYR A 274 -21.01 -24.71 10.40
CA TYR A 274 -21.09 -25.99 9.72
C TYR A 274 -19.74 -26.75 9.69
N PHE A 275 -19.81 -28.06 9.49
CA PHE A 275 -18.70 -28.88 8.98
C PHE A 275 -18.91 -29.26 7.52
N CYS A 276 -17.80 -29.24 6.79
CA CYS A 276 -17.58 -29.95 5.53
C CYS A 276 -16.16 -30.56 5.53
N THR A 277 -15.79 -31.20 4.42
CA THR A 277 -14.42 -31.64 4.09
C THR A 277 -13.87 -30.73 2.98
N GLY A 278 -12.55 -30.59 2.90
CA GLY A 278 -11.88 -30.07 1.70
C GLY A 278 -10.46 -30.64 1.59
N THR A 279 -9.79 -30.35 0.47
CA THR A 279 -8.50 -30.96 0.13
C THR A 279 -7.57 -30.00 -0.59
N LEU A 280 -6.29 -30.03 -0.22
CA LEU A 280 -5.25 -29.24 -0.85
C LEU A 280 -4.85 -29.80 -2.24
N LEU A 281 -4.74 -28.97 -3.27
CA LEU A 281 -4.41 -29.36 -4.64
C LEU A 281 -2.96 -29.09 -5.02
N ALA A 282 -2.30 -30.09 -5.60
CA ALA A 282 -1.03 -29.93 -6.29
C ALA A 282 -1.20 -28.95 -7.47
N ASN A 283 -0.24 -28.05 -7.61
CA ASN A 283 -0.20 -27.03 -8.65
C ASN A 283 1.26 -26.62 -8.83
N ASN A 284 1.59 -26.10 -10.01
CA ASN A 284 2.98 -25.85 -10.40
C ASN A 284 3.62 -24.60 -9.74
N LEU A 285 2.99 -24.07 -8.68
CA LEU A 285 3.40 -22.88 -7.92
C LEU A 285 3.38 -23.12 -6.38
N ASP A 286 3.11 -24.35 -5.93
CA ASP A 286 2.92 -24.76 -4.53
C ASP A 286 1.94 -23.87 -3.72
N LYS A 287 1.04 -23.17 -4.41
CA LYS A 287 0.04 -22.30 -3.79
C LYS A 287 -0.96 -23.12 -2.97
N PRO A 288 -1.43 -22.64 -1.81
CA PRO A 288 -2.26 -23.42 -0.91
C PRO A 288 -3.73 -23.48 -1.36
N TYR A 289 -3.96 -23.95 -2.59
CA TYR A 289 -5.27 -24.09 -3.20
C TYR A 289 -6.05 -25.25 -2.55
N PHE A 290 -7.23 -24.95 -2.04
CA PHE A 290 -8.05 -25.84 -1.23
C PHE A 290 -9.42 -26.02 -1.89
N LEU A 291 -9.66 -27.22 -2.40
CA LEU A 291 -10.87 -27.64 -3.07
C LEU A 291 -11.93 -28.11 -2.07
N THR A 292 -13.18 -27.71 -2.27
CA THR A 292 -14.35 -28.13 -1.50
C THR A 292 -15.63 -27.94 -2.32
N ALA A 293 -16.80 -28.14 -1.72
CA ALA A 293 -18.08 -28.05 -2.41
C ALA A 293 -18.66 -26.62 -2.42
N ASN A 294 -19.33 -26.24 -3.51
CA ASN A 294 -20.04 -24.96 -3.65
C ASN A 294 -21.12 -24.79 -2.57
N HIS A 295 -21.95 -25.81 -2.32
CA HIS A 295 -22.97 -25.74 -1.27
C HIS A 295 -22.40 -25.65 0.16
N CYS A 296 -21.09 -25.84 0.35
CA CYS A 296 -20.42 -25.49 1.59
C CYS A 296 -20.03 -23.99 1.61
N ILE A 297 -19.29 -23.51 0.60
CA ILE A 297 -18.80 -22.13 0.54
C ILE A 297 -19.12 -21.52 -0.84
N THR A 298 -20.04 -20.56 -0.87
CA THR A 298 -20.44 -19.81 -2.07
C THR A 298 -19.98 -18.34 -2.08
N THR A 299 -19.48 -17.82 -0.96
CA THR A 299 -19.20 -16.39 -0.74
C THR A 299 -17.84 -16.18 -0.10
N GLN A 300 -17.21 -15.03 -0.36
CA GLN A 300 -15.96 -14.64 0.28
C GLN A 300 -16.13 -14.46 1.79
N SER A 301 -17.29 -13.97 2.25
CA SER A 301 -17.61 -13.83 3.68
C SER A 301 -17.59 -15.18 4.40
N SER A 302 -18.10 -16.23 3.76
CA SER A 302 -18.03 -17.60 4.29
C SER A 302 -16.59 -18.14 4.23
N ALA A 303 -15.87 -17.94 3.12
CA ALA A 303 -14.46 -18.32 2.98
C ALA A 303 -13.54 -17.65 4.02
N SER A 304 -13.74 -16.36 4.29
CA SER A 304 -13.06 -15.59 5.33
C SER A 304 -13.30 -16.12 6.74
N SER A 305 -14.40 -16.84 6.98
CA SER A 305 -14.71 -17.46 8.26
C SER A 305 -14.00 -18.82 8.48
N LEU A 306 -13.36 -19.38 7.45
CA LEU A 306 -12.86 -20.76 7.41
C LEU A 306 -11.79 -21.06 8.48
N THR A 307 -11.95 -22.22 9.11
CA THR A 307 -10.96 -22.88 9.96
C THR A 307 -10.73 -24.32 9.49
N THR A 308 -9.48 -24.69 9.19
CA THR A 308 -9.10 -26.03 8.72
C THR A 308 -8.38 -26.84 9.82
N TYR A 309 -8.67 -28.14 9.87
CA TYR A 309 -8.18 -29.08 10.87
C TYR A 309 -7.39 -30.20 10.18
N TRP A 310 -6.07 -30.12 10.27
CA TRP A 310 -5.10 -31.01 9.59
C TRP A 310 -4.65 -32.14 10.52
N PHE A 311 -4.41 -33.32 9.95
CA PHE A 311 -4.06 -34.57 10.66
C PHE A 311 -5.11 -35.03 11.71
N TYR A 312 -6.37 -34.59 11.57
CA TYR A 312 -7.51 -34.96 12.44
C TYR A 312 -7.90 -36.45 12.26
N THR A 313 -7.04 -37.34 12.75
CA THR A 313 -7.00 -38.79 12.52
C THR A 313 -6.94 -39.52 13.86
N SER A 314 -7.14 -40.84 13.86
CA SER A 314 -6.91 -41.65 15.07
C SER A 314 -5.41 -41.84 15.34
N THR A 315 -5.03 -42.13 16.58
CA THR A 315 -3.61 -42.40 16.95
C THR A 315 -3.06 -43.65 16.26
N SER A 316 -3.93 -44.61 15.93
CA SER A 316 -3.62 -45.91 15.33
C SER A 316 -4.92 -46.53 14.81
N CYS A 317 -4.86 -47.37 13.78
CA CYS A 317 -6.01 -48.06 13.20
C CYS A 317 -7.09 -48.52 14.22
N ASN A 318 -8.31 -48.02 14.06
CA ASN A 318 -9.49 -48.23 14.91
C ASN A 318 -9.35 -47.75 16.37
N SER A 319 -8.40 -46.86 16.68
CA SER A 319 -8.31 -46.19 17.98
C SER A 319 -9.42 -45.15 18.14
N PRO A 320 -10.12 -45.11 19.29
CA PRO A 320 -11.02 -44.01 19.62
C PRO A 320 -10.27 -42.72 19.99
N SER A 321 -8.93 -42.77 20.16
CA SER A 321 -8.12 -41.61 20.53
C SER A 321 -7.69 -40.82 19.29
N ILE A 322 -7.86 -39.51 19.33
CA ILE A 322 -7.37 -38.56 18.33
C ILE A 322 -5.84 -38.39 18.39
N ASN A 323 -5.21 -38.24 17.22
CA ASN A 323 -3.79 -37.91 17.04
C ASN A 323 -3.50 -36.42 17.27
N ASP A 324 -2.22 -36.03 17.34
CA ASP A 324 -1.83 -34.61 17.33
C ASP A 324 -2.24 -33.95 16.00
N TYR A 325 -3.21 -33.03 16.07
CA TYR A 325 -3.76 -32.30 14.92
C TYR A 325 -3.35 -30.82 14.94
N LYS A 326 -3.48 -30.14 13.80
CA LYS A 326 -3.15 -28.70 13.64
C LYS A 326 -4.38 -27.93 13.18
N ILE A 327 -4.54 -26.70 13.66
CA ILE A 327 -5.65 -25.81 13.31
C ILE A 327 -5.07 -24.58 12.62
N ILE A 328 -5.65 -24.18 11.49
CA ILE A 328 -5.44 -22.86 10.86
C ILE A 328 -6.80 -22.15 10.84
N ASN A 329 -6.86 -20.90 11.31
CA ASN A 329 -8.10 -20.14 11.50
C ASN A 329 -8.08 -18.76 10.78
N SER A 330 -7.34 -18.66 9.69
CA SER A 330 -7.06 -17.44 8.93
C SER A 330 -8.09 -17.08 7.87
N GLY A 331 -9.05 -17.96 7.60
CA GLY A 331 -9.91 -17.89 6.42
C GLY A 331 -9.20 -18.34 5.13
N GLY A 332 -9.93 -18.25 4.02
CA GLY A 332 -9.42 -18.40 2.66
C GLY A 332 -10.01 -17.35 1.71
N SER A 333 -9.49 -17.32 0.49
CA SER A 333 -9.84 -16.40 -0.59
C SER A 333 -10.56 -17.16 -1.71
N LEU A 334 -11.73 -16.69 -2.14
CA LEU A 334 -12.56 -17.37 -3.14
C LEU A 334 -12.01 -17.17 -4.55
N LEU A 335 -11.44 -18.22 -5.16
CA LEU A 335 -10.85 -18.18 -6.50
C LEU A 335 -11.83 -18.63 -7.59
N TYR A 336 -12.59 -19.70 -7.30
CA TYR A 336 -13.52 -20.31 -8.24
C TYR A 336 -14.70 -20.91 -7.47
N THR A 337 -15.91 -20.77 -8.00
CA THR A 337 -17.11 -21.41 -7.45
C THR A 337 -18.16 -21.64 -8.53
N ASN A 338 -18.68 -22.87 -8.63
CA ASN A 338 -19.65 -23.27 -9.64
C ASN A 338 -20.69 -24.23 -9.03
N SER A 339 -21.97 -23.87 -9.13
CA SER A 339 -23.09 -24.61 -8.54
C SER A 339 -23.61 -25.78 -9.39
N THR A 340 -23.22 -25.87 -10.68
CA THR A 340 -23.63 -26.96 -11.58
C THR A 340 -22.84 -28.22 -11.31
N VAL A 341 -21.52 -28.07 -11.09
CA VAL A 341 -20.59 -29.16 -10.70
C VAL A 341 -20.23 -29.10 -9.22
N ASP A 342 -21.02 -28.37 -8.42
CA ASP A 342 -20.91 -28.16 -6.98
C ASP A 342 -19.47 -28.01 -6.44
N THR A 343 -18.62 -27.27 -7.16
CA THR A 343 -17.18 -27.20 -6.88
C THR A 343 -16.78 -25.78 -6.46
N THR A 344 -15.87 -25.66 -5.51
CA THR A 344 -15.27 -24.40 -5.07
C THR A 344 -13.80 -24.59 -4.75
N MET A 345 -12.96 -23.66 -5.22
CA MET A 345 -11.54 -23.61 -4.90
C MET A 345 -11.24 -22.29 -4.18
N LEU A 346 -10.51 -22.40 -3.06
CA LEU A 346 -10.03 -21.28 -2.26
C LEU A 346 -8.51 -21.24 -2.28
N GLU A 347 -7.89 -20.08 -2.11
CA GLU A 347 -6.51 -19.98 -1.59
C GLU A 347 -6.58 -19.85 -0.07
N LEU A 348 -5.85 -20.66 0.71
CA LEU A 348 -5.82 -20.49 2.17
C LEU A 348 -4.97 -19.27 2.55
N ASN A 349 -5.48 -18.43 3.45
CA ASN A 349 -4.81 -17.16 3.81
C ASN A 349 -3.51 -17.35 4.64
N GLU A 350 -3.21 -18.57 5.09
CA GLU A 350 -1.96 -18.98 5.74
C GLU A 350 -1.60 -20.39 5.24
N ASN A 351 -0.31 -20.64 4.95
CA ASN A 351 0.16 -21.91 4.39
C ASN A 351 -0.17 -23.13 5.29
N PRO A 352 -0.43 -24.31 4.70
CA PRO A 352 -0.76 -25.52 5.45
C PRO A 352 0.40 -25.96 6.38
N PRO A 353 0.11 -26.72 7.45
CA PRO A 353 1.15 -27.21 8.36
C PRO A 353 2.09 -28.21 7.66
N ALA A 354 3.37 -28.19 8.04
CA ALA A 354 4.36 -29.13 7.51
C ALA A 354 3.91 -30.60 7.63
N GLY A 355 4.12 -31.38 6.55
CA GLY A 355 3.68 -32.77 6.42
C GLY A 355 2.29 -32.95 5.81
N VAL A 356 1.56 -31.87 5.52
CA VAL A 356 0.37 -31.91 4.65
C VAL A 356 0.82 -32.17 3.22
N TRP A 357 0.08 -33.02 2.51
CA TRP A 357 0.33 -33.31 1.09
C TRP A 357 -0.52 -32.40 0.21
N PHE A 358 -0.03 -32.13 -1.00
CA PHE A 358 -0.80 -31.52 -2.06
C PHE A 358 -1.28 -32.65 -2.98
N ALA A 359 -2.59 -32.77 -3.21
CA ALA A 359 -3.14 -33.88 -3.98
C ALA A 359 -3.07 -33.64 -5.49
N GLY A 360 -2.52 -34.60 -6.23
CA GLY A 360 -2.65 -34.63 -7.68
C GLY A 360 -4.12 -34.71 -8.12
N TRP A 361 -4.40 -34.19 -9.31
CA TRP A 361 -5.73 -34.17 -9.92
C TRP A 361 -5.63 -34.62 -11.39
N SER A 362 -6.76 -35.00 -11.98
CA SER A 362 -6.85 -35.35 -13.39
C SER A 362 -7.96 -34.56 -14.06
N ALA A 363 -7.59 -33.76 -15.07
CA ALA A 363 -8.52 -33.08 -15.96
C ALA A 363 -9.09 -33.98 -17.07
N ASN A 364 -8.82 -35.30 -17.04
CA ASN A 364 -9.33 -36.26 -18.02
C ASN A 364 -10.72 -36.77 -17.63
N SER A 365 -11.59 -36.98 -18.61
CA SER A 365 -12.91 -37.60 -18.40
C SER A 365 -12.78 -39.06 -17.95
N VAL A 366 -13.43 -39.40 -16.84
CA VAL A 366 -13.43 -40.74 -16.23
C VAL A 366 -14.34 -41.75 -16.92
N GLY A 367 -14.03 -43.04 -16.76
CA GLY A 367 -14.75 -44.18 -17.32
C GLY A 367 -15.68 -44.90 -16.34
N LEU A 368 -16.68 -45.61 -16.88
CA LEU A 368 -17.55 -46.47 -16.09
C LEU A 368 -16.82 -47.73 -15.62
N ASN A 369 -17.09 -48.15 -14.38
CA ASN A 369 -16.47 -49.27 -13.66
C ASN A 369 -15.00 -49.07 -13.25
N GLU A 370 -14.46 -47.86 -13.35
CA GLU A 370 -13.18 -47.51 -12.73
C GLU A 370 -13.32 -47.54 -11.20
N ASN A 371 -12.31 -48.09 -10.51
CA ASN A 371 -12.23 -48.08 -9.05
C ASN A 371 -12.00 -46.64 -8.56
N VAL A 372 -12.65 -46.28 -7.45
CA VAL A 372 -12.48 -44.96 -6.84
C VAL A 372 -12.49 -45.03 -5.31
N THR A 373 -11.75 -44.12 -4.70
CA THR A 373 -11.57 -44.00 -3.25
C THR A 373 -11.97 -42.61 -2.78
N GLY A 374 -12.88 -42.52 -1.81
CA GLY A 374 -13.23 -41.27 -1.13
C GLY A 374 -12.54 -41.18 0.22
N ILE A 375 -11.96 -40.02 0.56
CA ILE A 375 -11.32 -39.76 1.87
C ILE A 375 -11.95 -38.52 2.49
N HIS A 376 -12.56 -38.64 3.67
CA HIS A 376 -13.57 -37.68 4.15
C HIS A 376 -13.65 -37.56 5.68
N HIS A 377 -14.40 -36.57 6.17
CA HIS A 377 -14.71 -36.35 7.60
C HIS A 377 -16.21 -36.50 7.89
N PRO A 378 -16.74 -37.75 7.93
CA PRO A 378 -18.16 -38.02 8.12
C PRO A 378 -18.60 -37.64 9.55
N SER A 379 -19.72 -36.96 9.65
CA SER A 379 -20.23 -36.24 10.84
C SER A 379 -19.24 -35.27 11.50
N GLY A 380 -18.12 -34.92 10.83
CA GLY A 380 -17.01 -34.18 11.43
C GLY A 380 -16.11 -35.01 12.35
N ASP A 381 -16.21 -36.34 12.30
CA ASP A 381 -15.39 -37.30 13.04
C ASP A 381 -13.93 -37.34 12.53
N LEU A 382 -13.09 -38.15 13.18
CA LEU A 382 -11.76 -38.54 12.71
C LEU A 382 -11.84 -39.06 11.26
N LYS A 383 -10.85 -38.70 10.44
CA LYS A 383 -10.81 -38.98 8.99
C LYS A 383 -11.14 -40.45 8.67
N LYS A 384 -11.97 -40.67 7.65
CA LYS A 384 -12.40 -41.98 7.15
C LYS A 384 -12.06 -42.15 5.68
N ILE A 385 -12.12 -43.41 5.22
CA ILE A 385 -11.87 -43.82 3.84
C ILE A 385 -12.96 -44.78 3.37
N SER A 386 -13.30 -44.72 2.07
CA SER A 386 -14.34 -45.53 1.43
C SER A 386 -13.91 -45.94 0.04
N PHE A 387 -14.17 -47.20 -0.33
CA PHE A 387 -13.76 -47.82 -1.59
C PHE A 387 -15.00 -48.21 -2.41
N GLY A 388 -15.02 -47.85 -3.68
CA GLY A 388 -16.15 -48.05 -4.58
C GLY A 388 -15.73 -48.05 -6.05
N TYR A 389 -16.71 -47.90 -6.93
CA TYR A 389 -16.48 -47.79 -8.37
C TYR A 389 -17.45 -46.81 -9.01
N ILE A 390 -17.05 -46.24 -10.15
CA ILE A 390 -17.90 -45.37 -10.96
C ILE A 390 -19.00 -46.21 -11.59
N SER A 391 -20.24 -45.95 -11.18
CA SER A 391 -21.43 -46.73 -11.56
C SER A 391 -22.26 -46.06 -12.65
N ASP A 392 -22.21 -44.74 -12.76
CA ASP A 392 -22.86 -43.96 -13.83
C ASP A 392 -22.21 -42.57 -13.95
N ILE A 393 -22.48 -41.86 -15.06
CA ILE A 393 -22.22 -40.42 -15.21
C ILE A 393 -23.58 -39.75 -15.45
N THR A 394 -23.92 -38.76 -14.63
CA THR A 394 -25.29 -38.22 -14.55
C THR A 394 -25.29 -36.79 -14.01
N GLY A 395 -26.45 -36.20 -13.75
CA GLY A 395 -26.58 -34.90 -13.08
C GLY A 395 -27.25 -35.00 -11.70
N TYR A 396 -27.20 -33.92 -10.93
CA TYR A 396 -27.78 -33.89 -9.58
C TYR A 396 -29.32 -33.84 -9.62
N ASN A 397 -29.99 -34.43 -8.62
CA ASN A 397 -31.46 -34.40 -8.48
C ASN A 397 -32.27 -34.85 -9.72
N SER A 398 -31.75 -35.78 -10.53
CA SER A 398 -32.36 -36.25 -11.80
C SER A 398 -32.38 -35.21 -12.94
N ILE A 399 -31.50 -34.22 -12.89
CA ILE A 399 -31.14 -33.40 -14.06
C ILE A 399 -30.21 -34.23 -14.95
N ASP A 400 -30.41 -34.20 -16.27
CA ASP A 400 -29.63 -34.94 -17.26
C ASP A 400 -28.63 -33.99 -17.97
N ASP A 401 -27.56 -33.63 -17.27
CA ASP A 401 -26.51 -32.72 -17.73
C ASP A 401 -25.09 -33.30 -17.66
N ASN A 402 -24.93 -34.52 -17.14
CA ASN A 402 -23.66 -35.23 -16.97
C ASN A 402 -22.61 -34.49 -16.09
N SER A 403 -23.07 -33.62 -15.18
CA SER A 403 -22.25 -32.82 -14.27
C SER A 403 -21.55 -33.61 -13.15
N HIS A 404 -21.99 -34.84 -12.86
CA HIS A 404 -21.59 -35.64 -11.70
C HIS A 404 -21.17 -37.07 -12.04
N ILE A 405 -20.21 -37.58 -11.25
CA ILE A 405 -19.81 -39.00 -11.17
C ILE A 405 -20.71 -39.68 -10.13
N GLN A 406 -21.39 -40.76 -10.50
CA GLN A 406 -22.17 -41.57 -9.55
C GLN A 406 -21.35 -42.75 -9.05
N VAL A 407 -20.99 -42.75 -7.76
CA VAL A 407 -20.16 -43.78 -7.12
C VAL A 407 -21.02 -44.77 -6.36
N THR A 408 -20.80 -46.07 -6.58
CA THR A 408 -21.36 -47.13 -5.74
C THR A 408 -20.27 -47.70 -4.83
N TRP A 409 -20.48 -47.64 -3.52
CA TRP A 409 -19.54 -48.14 -2.53
C TRP A 409 -19.55 -49.67 -2.41
N GLN A 410 -18.36 -50.23 -2.18
CA GLN A 410 -18.15 -51.64 -1.83
C GLN A 410 -17.74 -51.79 -0.36
N GLN A 411 -17.00 -50.81 0.18
CA GLN A 411 -16.57 -50.74 1.58
C GLN A 411 -16.56 -49.27 2.02
N GLY A 412 -17.02 -48.95 3.24
CA GLY A 412 -17.27 -47.55 3.62
C GLY A 412 -18.53 -46.96 2.98
N ILE A 413 -18.80 -45.69 3.29
CA ILE A 413 -19.90 -44.84 2.79
C ILE A 413 -19.44 -43.36 2.82
N THR A 414 -20.33 -42.38 2.61
CA THR A 414 -20.15 -41.01 3.12
C THR A 414 -21.37 -40.55 3.93
N GLU A 415 -21.17 -39.69 4.92
CA GLU A 415 -22.25 -39.06 5.73
C GLU A 415 -22.28 -37.53 5.56
N SER A 416 -23.24 -36.84 6.18
CA SER A 416 -23.15 -35.38 6.39
C SER A 416 -21.79 -34.99 6.99
N GLY A 417 -21.20 -33.86 6.62
CA GLY A 417 -19.83 -33.45 6.94
C GLY A 417 -18.78 -33.91 5.91
N SER A 418 -19.11 -34.93 5.10
CA SER A 418 -18.24 -35.41 4.03
C SER A 418 -18.25 -34.53 2.78
N SER A 419 -19.23 -33.63 2.63
CA SER A 419 -19.32 -32.71 1.47
C SER A 419 -18.01 -31.97 1.22
N GLY A 420 -17.64 -31.81 -0.05
CA GLY A 420 -16.34 -31.24 -0.44
C GLY A 420 -15.16 -32.21 -0.35
N SER A 421 -15.37 -33.47 0.06
CA SER A 421 -14.33 -34.49 0.01
C SER A 421 -13.97 -34.90 -1.42
N PRO A 422 -12.68 -35.21 -1.69
CA PRO A 422 -12.23 -35.66 -3.00
C PRO A 422 -12.65 -37.10 -3.28
N LEU A 423 -12.90 -37.38 -4.57
CA LEU A 423 -12.88 -38.71 -5.15
C LEU A 423 -11.55 -38.91 -5.87
N PHE A 424 -10.79 -39.94 -5.48
CA PHE A 424 -9.55 -40.34 -6.13
C PHE A 424 -9.75 -41.55 -7.04
N LEU A 425 -9.10 -41.58 -8.19
CA LEU A 425 -8.86 -42.83 -8.95
C LEU A 425 -7.77 -43.68 -8.28
N ASP A 426 -7.69 -44.96 -8.65
CA ASP A 426 -6.49 -45.79 -8.42
C ASP A 426 -5.27 -45.07 -9.00
N GLY A 427 -4.31 -44.72 -8.14
CA GLY A 427 -3.18 -43.83 -8.44
C GLY A 427 -3.18 -42.49 -7.68
N GLY A 428 -4.27 -42.15 -6.98
CA GLY A 428 -4.28 -41.01 -6.04
C GLY A 428 -4.60 -39.64 -6.66
N TYR A 429 -5.11 -39.60 -7.90
CA TYR A 429 -5.51 -38.37 -8.59
C TYR A 429 -7.00 -38.04 -8.36
N ILE A 430 -7.28 -36.80 -7.96
CA ILE A 430 -8.65 -36.27 -7.79
C ILE A 430 -9.36 -36.20 -9.14
N VAL A 431 -10.59 -36.71 -9.18
CA VAL A 431 -11.51 -36.65 -10.35
C VAL A 431 -12.88 -36.07 -10.02
N GLY A 432 -13.20 -35.83 -8.74
CA GLY A 432 -14.44 -35.15 -8.36
C GLY A 432 -14.53 -34.74 -6.90
N VAL A 433 -15.58 -34.00 -6.56
CA VAL A 433 -15.83 -33.37 -5.24
C VAL A 433 -17.22 -33.77 -4.71
N LEU A 434 -17.33 -34.26 -3.47
CA LEU A 434 -18.61 -34.80 -2.98
C LEU A 434 -19.66 -33.69 -2.81
N HIS A 435 -20.77 -33.82 -3.55
CA HIS A 435 -21.95 -32.98 -3.39
C HIS A 435 -22.93 -33.60 -2.38
N GLY A 436 -23.27 -34.87 -2.56
CA GLY A 436 -24.26 -35.53 -1.71
C GLY A 436 -24.58 -36.95 -2.19
N GLY A 437 -25.72 -37.46 -1.76
CA GLY A 437 -26.17 -38.81 -2.15
C GLY A 437 -26.91 -39.56 -1.06
N LEU A 438 -27.11 -40.85 -1.29
CA LEU A 438 -28.01 -41.72 -0.53
C LEU A 438 -27.30 -42.77 0.33
N SER A 439 -25.95 -42.80 0.34
CA SER A 439 -25.22 -43.80 1.14
C SER A 439 -25.38 -43.54 2.65
N PHE A 440 -25.72 -44.58 3.40
CA PHE A 440 -25.74 -44.63 4.87
C PHE A 440 -25.43 -46.06 5.32
N CYS A 441 -25.06 -46.31 6.59
CA CYS A 441 -24.76 -47.69 7.01
C CYS A 441 -25.99 -48.62 7.07
N SER A 442 -27.21 -48.09 6.97
CA SER A 442 -28.44 -48.85 6.71
C SER A 442 -28.68 -49.16 5.22
N SER A 443 -27.96 -48.48 4.33
CA SER A 443 -28.10 -48.50 2.87
C SER A 443 -26.72 -48.34 2.18
N PRO A 444 -25.70 -49.17 2.49
CA PRO A 444 -24.32 -48.89 2.10
C PRO A 444 -24.09 -48.93 0.58
N ASN A 445 -24.89 -49.72 -0.14
CA ASN A 445 -24.83 -49.86 -1.59
C ASN A 445 -25.62 -48.76 -2.34
N ALA A 446 -26.16 -47.76 -1.64
CA ALA A 446 -26.84 -46.63 -2.28
C ALA A 446 -25.79 -45.59 -2.76
N PRO A 447 -25.98 -44.99 -3.93
CA PRO A 447 -24.94 -44.20 -4.57
C PRO A 447 -24.73 -42.82 -3.94
N ASP A 448 -23.51 -42.30 -4.12
CA ASP A 448 -23.18 -40.89 -3.91
C ASP A 448 -22.80 -40.20 -5.22
N LEU A 449 -22.94 -38.88 -5.26
CA LEU A 449 -22.72 -38.02 -6.42
C LEU A 449 -21.58 -37.04 -6.12
N TYR A 450 -20.54 -37.11 -6.96
CA TYR A 450 -19.39 -36.21 -6.92
C TYR A 450 -19.42 -35.28 -8.14
N GLY A 451 -19.36 -33.97 -7.92
CA GLY A 451 -19.20 -32.99 -9.00
C GLY A 451 -17.90 -33.23 -9.75
N ARG A 452 -17.95 -33.19 -11.09
CA ARG A 452 -16.85 -33.57 -11.97
C ARG A 452 -15.70 -32.56 -11.97
N PHE A 453 -14.50 -33.02 -11.62
CA PHE A 453 -13.30 -32.18 -11.65
C PHE A 453 -12.95 -31.76 -13.08
N ASP A 454 -13.05 -32.66 -14.08
CA ASP A 454 -12.72 -32.35 -15.48
C ASP A 454 -13.58 -31.22 -16.07
N LEU A 455 -14.84 -31.12 -15.63
CA LEU A 455 -15.73 -30.01 -16.00
C LEU A 455 -15.37 -28.71 -15.29
N ALA A 456 -15.16 -28.73 -13.96
CA ALA A 456 -14.70 -27.56 -13.21
C ALA A 456 -13.34 -27.04 -13.73
N TYR A 457 -12.47 -27.96 -14.17
CA TYR A 457 -11.18 -27.67 -14.76
C TYR A 457 -11.29 -26.85 -16.04
N GLN A 458 -12.09 -27.34 -17.00
CA GLN A 458 -12.29 -26.64 -18.27
C GLN A 458 -13.07 -25.33 -18.10
N ASP A 459 -13.95 -25.24 -17.10
CA ASP A 459 -14.74 -24.05 -16.77
C ASP A 459 -13.89 -22.93 -16.15
N GLY A 460 -12.94 -23.24 -15.25
CA GLY A 460 -12.04 -22.22 -14.69
C GLY A 460 -10.89 -22.67 -13.78
N LEU A 461 -10.80 -23.91 -13.30
CA LEU A 461 -9.67 -24.28 -12.41
C LEU A 461 -8.31 -24.30 -13.14
N LYS A 462 -8.29 -24.62 -14.45
CA LYS A 462 -7.06 -24.69 -15.27
C LYS A 462 -6.21 -23.41 -15.21
N ASP A 463 -6.87 -22.26 -15.11
CA ASP A 463 -6.25 -20.92 -15.13
C ASP A 463 -5.37 -20.68 -13.88
N TRP A 464 -5.50 -21.54 -12.87
CA TRP A 464 -4.70 -21.56 -11.64
C TRP A 464 -3.78 -22.79 -11.52
N LEU A 465 -3.97 -23.81 -12.35
CA LEU A 465 -3.40 -25.15 -12.14
C LEU A 465 -2.39 -25.59 -13.22
N ASP A 466 -2.58 -25.24 -14.50
CA ASP A 466 -1.61 -25.55 -15.56
C ASP A 466 -0.41 -24.59 -15.54
N ALA A 467 0.80 -25.13 -15.61
CA ALA A 467 1.99 -24.32 -15.86
C ALA A 467 2.12 -23.96 -17.36
N THR A 468 2.50 -22.71 -17.62
CA THR A 468 3.12 -22.35 -18.89
C THR A 468 4.57 -22.85 -18.94
N LYS A 469 5.16 -22.92 -20.14
CA LYS A 469 6.63 -23.03 -20.23
C LYS A 469 7.26 -21.71 -19.76
N THR A 470 8.07 -21.78 -18.72
CA THR A 470 8.73 -20.61 -18.11
C THR A 470 10.25 -20.78 -18.12
N LYS A 471 11.00 -19.69 -17.91
CA LYS A 471 12.47 -19.73 -17.87
C LYS A 471 12.97 -20.67 -16.77
N GLU A 472 12.32 -20.63 -15.62
CA GLU A 472 12.63 -21.40 -14.40
C GLU A 472 12.52 -22.91 -14.70
N ASN A 473 11.40 -23.35 -15.29
CA ASN A 473 11.15 -24.76 -15.55
C ASN A 473 12.05 -25.34 -16.66
N VAL A 474 12.44 -24.54 -17.67
CA VAL A 474 13.48 -24.96 -18.64
C VAL A 474 14.86 -25.02 -17.97
N THR A 475 15.19 -24.04 -17.12
CA THR A 475 16.46 -24.03 -16.35
C THR A 475 16.59 -25.25 -15.44
N ARG A 476 15.52 -25.65 -14.76
CA ARG A 476 15.46 -26.87 -13.93
C ARG A 476 15.72 -28.14 -14.73
N LEU A 477 15.27 -28.21 -16.00
CA LEU A 477 15.62 -29.32 -16.91
C LEU A 477 17.10 -29.33 -17.29
N TYR A 478 17.73 -28.17 -17.49
CA TYR A 478 19.18 -28.08 -17.73
C TYR A 478 19.98 -28.56 -16.51
N VAL A 479 19.63 -28.09 -15.31
CA VAL A 479 20.27 -28.53 -14.07
C VAL A 479 20.11 -30.04 -13.90
N ALA A 480 18.89 -30.58 -13.99
CA ALA A 480 18.64 -32.02 -13.83
C ALA A 480 19.41 -32.88 -14.84
N THR A 481 19.40 -32.48 -16.12
CA THR A 481 19.94 -33.31 -17.21
C THR A 481 21.44 -33.19 -17.31
N PHE A 482 21.99 -31.97 -17.23
CA PHE A 482 23.37 -31.66 -17.62
C PHE A 482 24.27 -31.19 -16.45
N ASN A 483 23.72 -30.97 -15.24
CA ASN A 483 24.43 -30.40 -14.08
C ASN A 483 25.08 -29.02 -14.33
N ARG A 484 24.49 -28.23 -15.23
CA ARG A 484 24.98 -26.89 -15.61
C ARG A 484 23.85 -25.89 -15.76
N ALA A 485 24.22 -24.61 -15.78
CA ALA A 485 23.32 -23.56 -16.26
C ALA A 485 22.94 -23.79 -17.73
N PRO A 486 21.74 -23.37 -18.14
CA PRO A 486 21.47 -23.14 -19.55
C PRO A 486 22.41 -22.06 -20.08
N ASP A 487 22.94 -22.28 -21.28
CA ASP A 487 23.52 -21.25 -22.12
C ASP A 487 22.40 -20.30 -22.64
N ALA A 488 22.73 -19.02 -22.85
CA ALA A 488 21.74 -18.00 -23.21
C ALA A 488 21.02 -18.30 -24.53
N GLU A 489 21.75 -18.72 -25.57
CA GLU A 489 21.18 -19.12 -26.87
C GLU A 489 20.29 -20.37 -26.72
N GLY A 490 20.70 -21.37 -25.94
CA GLY A 490 19.92 -22.56 -25.65
C GLY A 490 18.62 -22.27 -24.88
N LEU A 491 18.66 -21.40 -23.87
CA LEU A 491 17.46 -21.02 -23.11
C LEU A 491 16.43 -20.34 -24.01
N ASP A 492 16.87 -19.38 -24.83
CA ASP A 492 16.00 -18.67 -25.78
C ASP A 492 15.41 -19.63 -26.83
N TYR A 493 16.21 -20.53 -27.39
CA TYR A 493 15.74 -21.55 -28.33
C TYR A 493 14.58 -22.39 -27.78
N TRP A 494 14.71 -22.94 -26.57
CA TRP A 494 13.64 -23.79 -26.01
C TRP A 494 12.36 -23.01 -25.69
N LEU A 495 12.50 -21.78 -25.20
CA LEU A 495 11.37 -20.92 -24.84
C LEU A 495 10.64 -20.38 -26.08
N ASN A 496 11.38 -19.83 -27.05
CA ASN A 496 10.82 -19.02 -28.13
C ASN A 496 10.80 -19.73 -29.49
N GLU A 497 11.85 -20.47 -29.87
CA GLU A 497 11.95 -21.07 -31.22
C GLU A 497 11.40 -22.50 -31.33
N SER A 498 11.56 -23.33 -30.29
CA SER A 498 11.30 -24.78 -30.36
C SER A 498 9.85 -25.15 -30.71
N GLY A 499 8.89 -24.28 -30.38
CA GLY A 499 7.45 -24.56 -30.48
C GLY A 499 6.93 -25.67 -29.55
N LEU A 500 7.78 -26.22 -28.67
CA LEU A 500 7.45 -27.34 -27.78
C LEU A 500 6.84 -26.89 -26.43
N GLN A 501 6.15 -27.82 -25.77
CA GLN A 501 5.72 -27.77 -24.37
C GLN A 501 6.77 -28.44 -23.47
N LEU A 502 6.76 -28.17 -22.16
CA LEU A 502 7.82 -28.55 -21.21
C LEU A 502 8.14 -30.06 -21.21
N GLU A 503 7.13 -30.91 -21.33
CA GLU A 503 7.24 -32.38 -21.36
C GLU A 503 7.94 -32.86 -22.64
N ARG A 504 7.70 -32.14 -23.74
CA ARG A 504 8.31 -32.40 -25.05
C ARG A 504 9.71 -31.81 -25.16
N ILE A 505 10.00 -30.72 -24.45
CA ILE A 505 11.35 -30.18 -24.24
C ILE A 505 12.17 -31.20 -23.44
N SER A 506 11.68 -31.65 -22.28
CA SER A 506 12.29 -32.72 -21.47
C SER A 506 12.54 -34.01 -22.27
N GLN A 507 11.59 -34.42 -23.12
CA GLN A 507 11.80 -35.55 -24.04
C GLN A 507 12.91 -35.27 -25.06
N SER A 508 12.88 -34.10 -25.71
CA SER A 508 13.83 -33.72 -26.77
C SER A 508 15.25 -33.48 -26.26
N PHE A 509 15.45 -33.23 -24.96
CA PHE A 509 16.79 -33.20 -24.35
C PHE A 509 17.51 -34.55 -24.53
N PHE A 510 16.82 -35.68 -24.40
CA PHE A 510 17.45 -37.00 -24.58
C PHE A 510 17.82 -37.35 -26.02
N ASP A 511 17.30 -36.61 -27.01
CA ASP A 511 17.73 -36.73 -28.41
C ASP A 511 19.02 -35.92 -28.72
N GLN A 512 19.50 -35.08 -27.80
CA GLN A 512 20.67 -34.22 -28.03
C GLN A 512 21.99 -35.00 -27.92
N PRO A 513 23.02 -34.64 -28.72
CA PRO A 513 24.35 -35.26 -28.64
C PRO A 513 24.99 -35.17 -27.25
N GLU A 514 24.84 -34.04 -26.56
CA GLU A 514 25.35 -33.81 -25.20
C GLU A 514 24.79 -34.85 -24.20
N THR A 515 23.48 -35.10 -24.23
CA THR A 515 22.81 -36.08 -23.35
C THR A 515 23.17 -37.52 -23.70
N GLN A 516 23.46 -37.81 -24.97
CA GLN A 516 23.90 -39.13 -25.44
C GLN A 516 25.38 -39.41 -25.12
N GLU A 517 26.21 -38.38 -24.97
CA GLU A 517 27.60 -38.49 -24.48
C GLU A 517 27.65 -38.55 -22.94
N LEU A 518 26.78 -37.80 -22.25
CA LEU A 518 26.67 -37.80 -20.78
C LEU A 518 26.00 -39.07 -20.22
N TYR A 519 24.99 -39.61 -20.92
CA TYR A 519 24.32 -40.87 -20.56
C TYR A 519 24.26 -41.85 -21.76
N PRO A 520 25.39 -42.47 -22.15
CA PRO A 520 25.44 -43.48 -23.21
C PRO A 520 24.42 -44.61 -23.03
N PRO A 521 24.03 -45.34 -24.10
CA PRO A 521 23.01 -46.40 -24.04
C PRO A 521 23.26 -47.52 -23.02
N GLU A 522 24.52 -47.73 -22.63
CA GLU A 522 24.96 -48.67 -21.60
C GLU A 522 24.85 -48.16 -20.14
N THR A 523 24.51 -46.88 -19.93
CA THR A 523 24.33 -46.28 -18.60
C THR A 523 23.20 -46.99 -17.86
N SER A 524 23.48 -47.53 -16.67
CA SER A 524 22.45 -48.23 -15.91
C SER A 524 21.39 -47.27 -15.36
N ALA A 525 20.20 -47.80 -15.04
CA ALA A 525 19.17 -46.99 -14.39
C ALA A 525 19.62 -46.49 -13.01
N TYR A 526 20.40 -47.29 -12.28
CA TYR A 526 21.05 -46.89 -11.02
C TYR A 526 21.95 -45.65 -11.21
N ASP A 527 22.90 -45.70 -12.15
CA ASP A 527 23.85 -44.58 -12.40
C ASP A 527 23.12 -43.30 -12.85
N PHE A 528 22.06 -43.45 -13.66
CA PHE A 528 21.27 -42.34 -14.15
C PHE A 528 20.39 -41.70 -13.06
N VAL A 529 19.72 -42.49 -12.23
CA VAL A 529 18.94 -41.96 -11.09
C VAL A 529 19.86 -41.26 -10.09
N TRP A 530 21.02 -41.87 -9.79
CA TRP A 530 22.04 -41.27 -8.93
C TRP A 530 22.51 -39.91 -9.45
N SER A 531 22.83 -39.83 -10.74
CA SER A 531 23.29 -38.59 -11.38
C SER A 531 22.25 -37.47 -11.25
N VAL A 532 20.98 -37.73 -11.54
CA VAL A 532 19.91 -36.71 -11.47
C VAL A 532 19.70 -36.18 -10.05
N TYR A 533 19.83 -37.02 -9.01
CA TYR A 533 19.74 -36.56 -7.62
C TYR A 533 20.95 -35.73 -7.17
N ASP A 534 22.17 -36.08 -7.60
CA ASP A 534 23.36 -35.27 -7.32
C ASP A 534 23.29 -33.91 -8.06
N ASN A 535 22.91 -33.94 -9.33
CA ASN A 535 22.70 -32.76 -10.18
C ASN A 535 21.69 -31.77 -9.56
N LEU A 536 20.55 -32.26 -9.05
CA LEU A 536 19.50 -31.41 -8.47
C LEU A 536 19.77 -31.00 -7.02
N PHE A 537 20.25 -31.93 -6.18
CA PHE A 537 20.20 -31.80 -4.72
C PHE A 537 21.55 -31.98 -4.00
N ASN A 538 22.66 -32.21 -4.73
CA ASN A 538 24.00 -32.49 -4.19
C ASN A 538 24.06 -33.67 -3.19
N ARG A 539 23.20 -34.68 -3.37
CA ARG A 539 23.11 -35.84 -2.47
C ARG A 539 22.77 -37.11 -3.23
N GLU A 540 23.09 -38.24 -2.61
CA GLU A 540 22.61 -39.54 -3.05
C GLU A 540 21.07 -39.66 -2.93
N PRO A 541 20.40 -40.37 -3.85
CA PRO A 541 19.01 -40.79 -3.67
C PRO A 541 18.91 -41.74 -2.48
N ASP A 542 17.76 -41.77 -1.82
CA ASP A 542 17.53 -42.70 -0.72
C ASP A 542 17.39 -44.15 -1.26
N PRO A 543 17.69 -45.20 -0.45
CA PRO A 543 17.71 -46.57 -0.95
C PRO A 543 16.36 -47.13 -1.43
N GLU A 544 15.23 -46.55 -0.99
CA GLU A 544 13.89 -47.06 -1.31
C GLU A 544 13.37 -46.39 -2.60
N GLY A 545 13.52 -45.06 -2.71
CA GLY A 545 13.28 -44.29 -3.92
C GLY A 545 14.21 -44.71 -5.07
N LEU A 546 15.50 -44.95 -4.81
CA LEU A 546 16.46 -45.44 -5.82
C LEU A 546 16.01 -46.78 -6.40
N ALA A 547 15.61 -47.74 -5.56
CA ALA A 547 15.12 -49.05 -6.01
C ALA A 547 13.82 -48.93 -6.83
N TYR A 548 12.89 -48.06 -6.41
CA TYR A 548 11.66 -47.79 -7.14
C TYR A 548 11.92 -47.20 -8.54
N TRP A 549 12.72 -46.14 -8.63
CA TRP A 549 13.05 -45.51 -9.91
C TRP A 549 13.90 -46.42 -10.81
N GLU A 550 14.76 -47.28 -10.24
CA GLU A 550 15.47 -48.31 -10.99
C GLU A 550 14.50 -49.31 -11.64
N GLU A 551 13.49 -49.81 -10.91
CA GLU A 551 12.49 -50.75 -11.45
C GLU A 551 11.59 -50.12 -12.53
N GLU A 552 11.09 -48.90 -12.31
CA GLU A 552 10.24 -48.19 -13.28
C GLU A 552 10.97 -47.86 -14.60
N LEU A 553 12.28 -47.54 -14.52
CA LEU A 553 13.12 -47.27 -15.69
C LEU A 553 13.59 -48.55 -16.40
N GLN A 554 13.89 -49.63 -15.67
CA GLN A 554 14.29 -50.92 -16.26
C GLN A 554 13.11 -51.67 -16.90
N SER A 555 11.92 -51.56 -16.33
CA SER A 555 10.69 -52.12 -16.91
C SER A 555 10.23 -51.33 -18.16
N GLY A 556 10.64 -50.07 -18.28
CA GLY A 556 10.21 -49.15 -19.34
C GLY A 556 8.80 -48.58 -19.10
N SER A 557 8.29 -48.68 -17.87
CA SER A 557 7.00 -48.10 -17.46
C SER A 557 7.00 -46.57 -17.56
N ILE A 558 8.14 -45.93 -17.26
CA ILE A 558 8.35 -44.49 -17.46
C ILE A 558 9.61 -44.22 -18.33
N PRO A 559 9.60 -43.20 -19.20
CA PRO A 559 10.81 -42.72 -19.87
C PRO A 559 11.65 -41.81 -18.96
N LYS A 560 12.95 -41.72 -19.24
CA LYS A 560 13.91 -40.85 -18.51
C LYS A 560 13.44 -39.38 -18.36
N SER A 561 12.73 -38.85 -19.35
CA SER A 561 12.16 -37.50 -19.35
C SER A 561 11.02 -37.30 -18.35
N THR A 562 10.20 -38.33 -18.14
CA THR A 562 9.13 -38.32 -17.12
C THR A 562 9.71 -38.47 -15.72
N PHE A 563 10.75 -39.31 -15.56
CA PHE A 563 11.51 -39.40 -14.32
C PHE A 563 12.12 -38.04 -13.91
N ILE A 564 12.83 -37.36 -14.81
CA ILE A 564 13.41 -36.02 -14.51
C ILE A 564 12.33 -35.03 -14.05
N LEU A 565 11.19 -34.97 -14.73
CA LEU A 565 10.09 -34.08 -14.34
C LEU A 565 9.48 -34.48 -12.98
N ALA A 566 9.37 -35.78 -12.68
CA ALA A 566 8.89 -36.26 -11.40
C ALA A 566 9.87 -35.95 -10.23
N VAL A 567 11.18 -35.94 -10.47
CA VAL A 567 12.17 -35.56 -9.44
C VAL A 567 12.24 -34.03 -9.27
N ILE A 568 12.18 -33.25 -10.35
CA ILE A 568 12.08 -31.77 -10.28
C ILE A 568 10.83 -31.35 -9.49
N ASN A 569 9.66 -31.88 -9.87
CA ASN A 569 8.39 -31.56 -9.21
C ASN A 569 8.24 -32.26 -7.83
N GLY A 570 9.14 -33.19 -7.52
CA GLY A 570 9.17 -33.94 -6.27
C GLY A 570 10.17 -33.40 -5.24
N ALA A 571 10.85 -32.29 -5.52
CA ALA A 571 11.81 -31.65 -4.61
C ALA A 571 11.12 -31.07 -3.36
N GLN A 572 11.63 -31.36 -2.16
CA GLN A 572 10.98 -30.95 -0.90
C GLN A 572 12.01 -30.56 0.16
N ASN A 573 11.72 -29.54 0.97
CA ASN A 573 12.51 -29.25 2.16
C ASN A 573 12.06 -30.13 3.33
N THR A 574 12.90 -31.10 3.73
CA THR A 574 12.60 -32.06 4.79
C THR A 574 13.69 -32.10 5.86
N GLN A 575 13.32 -32.48 7.09
CA GLN A 575 14.28 -32.65 8.19
C GLN A 575 15.14 -33.93 8.06
N GLU A 576 14.81 -34.81 7.13
CA GLU A 576 15.41 -36.15 6.98
C GLU A 576 16.35 -36.24 5.78
N TYR A 577 15.96 -35.67 4.63
CA TYR A 577 16.72 -35.76 3.36
C TYR A 577 17.46 -34.47 2.99
N GLY A 578 17.08 -33.33 3.58
CA GLY A 578 17.70 -32.03 3.32
C GLY A 578 16.74 -31.00 2.71
N ASN A 579 17.29 -29.87 2.29
CA ASN A 579 16.53 -28.75 1.73
C ASN A 579 16.50 -28.81 0.19
N ASP A 580 16.05 -29.94 -0.37
CA ASP A 580 16.12 -30.24 -1.81
C ASP A 580 15.47 -29.16 -2.68
N ALA A 581 14.32 -28.63 -2.26
CA ALA A 581 13.62 -27.56 -2.97
C ALA A 581 14.39 -26.23 -2.93
N THR A 582 15.07 -25.91 -1.82
CA THR A 582 15.93 -24.72 -1.74
C THR A 582 17.23 -24.89 -2.53
N ILE A 583 17.82 -26.08 -2.59
CA ILE A 583 18.99 -26.33 -3.45
C ILE A 583 18.60 -26.17 -4.93
N LEU A 584 17.48 -26.77 -5.34
CA LEU A 584 16.95 -26.64 -6.69
C LEU A 584 16.61 -25.18 -7.04
N GLU A 585 15.99 -24.44 -6.13
CA GLU A 585 15.69 -23.02 -6.35
C GLU A 585 16.96 -22.16 -6.42
N ASN A 586 17.93 -22.38 -5.53
CA ASN A 586 19.22 -21.71 -5.55
C ASN A 586 19.99 -21.98 -6.86
N LYS A 587 19.98 -23.24 -7.36
CA LYS A 587 20.53 -23.58 -8.68
C LYS A 587 19.72 -22.92 -9.81
N THR A 588 18.39 -22.87 -9.71
CA THR A 588 17.52 -22.20 -10.70
C THR A 588 17.88 -20.71 -10.81
N ILE A 589 18.01 -20.01 -9.69
CA ILE A 589 18.39 -18.58 -9.64
C ILE A 589 19.75 -18.35 -10.31
N VAL A 590 20.76 -19.15 -9.98
CA VAL A 590 22.11 -19.02 -10.57
C VAL A 590 22.13 -19.36 -12.05
N GLY A 591 21.38 -20.39 -12.48
CA GLY A 591 21.27 -20.76 -13.90
C GLY A 591 20.57 -19.72 -14.75
N LEU A 592 19.53 -19.09 -14.21
CA LEU A 592 18.86 -17.95 -14.83
C LEU A 592 19.80 -16.76 -14.94
N ALA A 593 20.51 -16.41 -13.86
CA ALA A 593 21.46 -15.29 -13.86
C ALA A 593 22.62 -15.51 -14.84
N PHE A 594 23.08 -16.74 -15.06
CA PHE A 594 24.09 -17.06 -16.06
C PHE A 594 23.58 -16.88 -17.50
N ALA A 595 22.37 -17.38 -17.82
CA ALA A 595 21.78 -17.20 -19.14
C ALA A 595 21.40 -15.73 -19.41
N ASP A 596 20.81 -15.05 -18.43
CA ASP A 596 20.49 -13.62 -18.51
C ASP A 596 21.75 -12.73 -18.43
N ALA A 597 22.91 -13.30 -18.08
CA ALA A 597 24.21 -12.66 -18.29
C ALA A 597 24.71 -12.73 -19.74
N GLY A 598 23.98 -13.38 -20.65
CA GLY A 598 24.37 -13.55 -22.05
C GLY A 598 25.52 -14.55 -22.25
N LEU A 599 25.79 -15.39 -21.24
CA LEU A 599 26.89 -16.35 -21.27
C LEU A 599 26.49 -17.64 -21.97
N ASN A 600 27.46 -18.21 -22.70
CA ASN A 600 27.26 -19.38 -23.56
C ASN A 600 28.42 -20.40 -23.48
N ASP A 601 29.40 -20.22 -22.59
CA ASP A 601 30.46 -21.22 -22.40
C ASP A 601 29.98 -22.34 -21.46
N VAL A 602 29.97 -23.57 -21.96
CA VAL A 602 29.51 -24.76 -21.24
C VAL A 602 30.38 -25.08 -20.02
N THR A 603 31.66 -24.69 -20.03
CA THR A 603 32.57 -24.82 -18.90
C THR A 603 32.16 -23.87 -17.78
N GLU A 604 31.99 -22.59 -18.09
CA GLU A 604 31.56 -21.56 -17.13
C GLU A 604 30.15 -21.88 -16.57
N ALA A 605 29.25 -22.37 -17.43
CA ALA A 605 27.91 -22.83 -17.05
C ALA A 605 27.92 -24.01 -16.05
N THR A 606 28.95 -24.85 -16.12
CA THR A 606 29.13 -25.99 -15.20
C THR A 606 29.86 -25.56 -13.92
N GLU A 607 30.89 -24.71 -14.04
CA GLU A 607 31.65 -24.19 -12.90
C GLU A 607 30.78 -23.35 -11.96
N ILE A 608 29.87 -22.50 -12.49
CA ILE A 608 28.99 -21.65 -11.67
C ILE A 608 27.93 -22.45 -10.88
N MET A 609 27.53 -23.63 -11.36
CA MET A 609 26.66 -24.56 -10.61
C MET A 609 27.40 -25.32 -9.50
N SER A 610 28.74 -25.33 -9.54
CA SER A 610 29.56 -26.11 -8.63
C SER A 610 29.55 -25.50 -7.22
N GLY A 611 29.01 -26.23 -6.26
CA GLY A 611 28.96 -25.80 -4.86
C GLY A 611 27.79 -24.87 -4.50
N ILE A 612 26.78 -24.72 -5.37
CA ILE A 612 25.49 -24.13 -4.97
C ILE A 612 24.78 -25.08 -4.00
N THR A 613 24.49 -24.61 -2.79
CA THR A 613 23.88 -25.39 -1.69
C THR A 613 22.56 -24.77 -1.24
N ASP A 614 22.01 -25.21 -0.11
CA ASP A 614 20.84 -24.59 0.54
C ASP A 614 21.18 -23.29 1.27
N ASP A 615 22.46 -23.02 1.56
CA ASP A 615 22.92 -21.71 2.03
C ASP A 615 22.94 -20.71 0.88
N TYR A 616 22.05 -19.72 0.93
CA TYR A 616 21.94 -18.62 -0.03
C TYR A 616 23.22 -17.78 -0.14
N ALA A 617 24.15 -17.86 0.82
CA ALA A 617 25.48 -17.28 0.66
C ALA A 617 26.27 -17.91 -0.51
N THR A 618 25.98 -19.15 -0.91
CA THR A 618 26.55 -19.78 -2.11
C THR A 618 25.96 -19.22 -3.41
N VAL A 619 24.68 -18.84 -3.42
CA VAL A 619 24.06 -18.09 -4.52
C VAL A 619 24.74 -16.72 -4.66
N ILE A 620 24.85 -15.96 -3.57
CA ILE A 620 25.51 -14.64 -3.59
C ILE A 620 26.95 -14.76 -4.11
N ALA A 621 27.73 -15.72 -3.60
CA ALA A 621 29.11 -15.92 -4.04
C ALA A 621 29.23 -16.29 -5.52
N ALA A 622 28.28 -17.05 -6.08
CA ALA A 622 28.25 -17.36 -7.51
C ALA A 622 27.82 -16.16 -8.37
N LEU A 623 26.82 -15.40 -7.94
CA LEU A 623 26.40 -14.16 -8.60
C LEU A 623 27.51 -13.09 -8.59
N GLU A 624 28.34 -13.05 -7.55
CA GLU A 624 29.56 -12.22 -7.49
C GLU A 624 30.65 -12.63 -8.50
N THR A 625 30.58 -13.83 -9.10
CA THR A 625 31.53 -14.26 -10.16
C THR A 625 31.07 -13.94 -11.59
N LEU A 626 29.79 -13.64 -11.79
CA LEU A 626 29.26 -13.27 -13.11
C LEU A 626 29.81 -11.91 -13.57
N PRO A 627 29.98 -11.68 -14.88
CA PRO A 627 30.09 -10.32 -15.39
C PRO A 627 28.81 -9.55 -15.03
N PRO A 628 28.89 -8.30 -14.55
CA PRO A 628 27.72 -7.57 -14.06
C PRO A 628 26.77 -7.27 -15.23
N THR A 629 25.61 -7.93 -15.22
CA THR A 629 24.54 -7.75 -16.19
C THR A 629 23.35 -6.98 -15.60
N PRO A 630 22.49 -6.38 -16.44
CA PRO A 630 21.93 -5.07 -16.10
C PRO A 630 20.82 -5.09 -15.04
N ASN A 631 21.17 -4.66 -13.83
CA ASN A 631 20.30 -4.15 -12.77
C ASN A 631 18.95 -4.89 -12.66
N THR A 632 18.94 -6.10 -12.10
CA THR A 632 17.69 -6.79 -11.76
C THR A 632 17.08 -6.20 -10.49
N ILE A 633 15.88 -5.66 -10.60
CA ILE A 633 15.13 -5.01 -9.53
C ILE A 633 13.95 -5.91 -9.15
N HIS A 634 13.87 -6.32 -7.88
CA HIS A 634 12.76 -7.14 -7.37
C HIS A 634 11.72 -6.26 -6.66
N ILE A 635 10.48 -6.32 -7.14
CA ILE A 635 9.33 -5.59 -6.62
C ILE A 635 8.56 -6.51 -5.67
N THR A 636 8.70 -6.28 -4.36
CA THR A 636 8.13 -7.14 -3.30
C THR A 636 7.08 -6.45 -2.43
N ASN A 637 6.94 -5.13 -2.55
CA ASN A 637 6.17 -4.30 -1.62
C ASN A 637 4.82 -3.86 -2.22
N ASP A 638 3.92 -3.33 -1.38
CA ASP A 638 2.65 -2.73 -1.84
C ASP A 638 2.92 -1.62 -2.88
N TYR A 639 3.92 -0.77 -2.62
CA TYR A 639 4.53 0.18 -3.55
C TYR A 639 6.05 0.18 -3.35
N GLN A 640 6.81 0.54 -4.38
CA GLN A 640 8.27 0.57 -4.35
C GLN A 640 8.82 1.65 -5.29
N VAL A 641 9.96 2.24 -4.94
CA VAL A 641 10.62 3.32 -5.69
C VAL A 641 12.10 3.00 -5.78
N GLU A 642 12.65 2.97 -7.00
CA GLU A 642 14.03 2.54 -7.26
C GLU A 642 14.71 3.48 -8.27
N SER A 643 15.95 3.88 -7.98
CA SER A 643 16.79 4.66 -8.89
C SER A 643 17.41 3.75 -9.95
N LEU A 644 17.27 4.11 -11.23
CA LEU A 644 17.93 3.45 -12.34
C LEU A 644 19.20 4.20 -12.79
N GLY A 645 19.41 5.41 -12.28
CA GLY A 645 20.56 6.27 -12.56
C GLY A 645 20.36 7.25 -13.71
N THR A 646 21.44 7.96 -14.07
CA THR A 646 21.46 9.05 -15.06
C THR A 646 22.08 8.68 -16.42
N GLU A 647 22.44 7.41 -16.64
CA GLU A 647 23.24 7.00 -17.80
C GLU A 647 22.52 7.24 -19.14
N SER A 648 23.27 7.47 -20.22
CA SER A 648 22.69 7.72 -21.55
C SER A 648 22.02 6.50 -22.16
N THR A 649 22.32 5.32 -21.65
CA THR A 649 21.66 4.06 -22.00
C THR A 649 21.50 3.23 -20.74
N ILE A 650 20.26 2.89 -20.39
CA ILE A 650 19.92 2.09 -19.21
C ILE A 650 19.10 0.90 -19.70
N SER A 651 19.64 -0.31 -19.50
CA SER A 651 18.86 -1.54 -19.54
C SER A 651 18.67 -2.03 -18.12
N THR A 652 17.47 -2.49 -17.76
CA THR A 652 17.17 -3.05 -16.43
C THR A 652 16.10 -4.13 -16.55
N THR A 653 16.20 -5.14 -15.68
CA THR A 653 15.22 -6.22 -15.57
C THR A 653 14.39 -6.02 -14.31
N ILE A 654 13.07 -5.93 -14.42
CA ILE A 654 12.16 -5.71 -13.30
C ILE A 654 11.39 -7.00 -13.06
N SER A 655 11.59 -7.59 -11.89
CA SER A 655 10.97 -8.83 -11.43
C SER A 655 9.84 -8.48 -10.44
N ILE A 656 8.59 -8.76 -10.82
CA ILE A 656 7.41 -8.59 -9.96
C ILE A 656 6.91 -9.97 -9.55
N ASP A 657 6.66 -10.19 -8.26
CA ASP A 657 6.02 -11.41 -7.75
C ASP A 657 4.72 -11.70 -8.53
N THR A 658 4.62 -12.90 -9.11
CA THR A 658 3.44 -13.36 -9.85
C THR A 658 2.16 -13.39 -9.00
N ALA A 659 2.27 -13.32 -7.68
CA ALA A 659 1.15 -13.20 -6.75
C ALA A 659 0.50 -11.81 -6.67
N THR A 660 1.20 -10.74 -7.09
CA THR A 660 0.66 -9.36 -7.04
C THR A 660 0.97 -8.58 -8.30
N SER A 661 -0.07 -8.18 -9.04
CA SER A 661 0.11 -7.30 -10.19
C SER A 661 0.40 -5.84 -9.76
N LYS A 662 1.18 -5.12 -10.57
CA LYS A 662 1.55 -3.71 -10.32
C LYS A 662 1.35 -2.84 -11.57
N SER A 663 1.09 -1.56 -11.36
CA SER A 663 1.22 -0.54 -12.40
C SER A 663 2.61 0.10 -12.29
N LEU A 664 3.42 -0.06 -13.34
CA LEU A 664 4.79 0.47 -13.40
C LEU A 664 4.83 1.83 -14.11
N TYR A 665 5.54 2.77 -13.49
CA TYR A 665 5.76 4.13 -13.96
C TYR A 665 7.24 4.50 -13.90
N LEU A 666 7.64 5.49 -14.69
CA LEU A 666 8.94 6.16 -14.56
C LEU A 666 8.72 7.65 -14.27
N VAL A 667 9.46 8.17 -13.30
CA VAL A 667 9.76 9.61 -13.19
C VAL A 667 11.10 9.81 -13.89
N LEU A 668 11.13 10.61 -14.96
CA LEU A 668 12.35 10.96 -15.66
C LEU A 668 12.69 12.43 -15.34
N SER A 669 13.70 12.65 -14.51
CA SER A 669 14.07 13.97 -13.98
C SER A 669 15.31 14.51 -14.69
N ASN A 670 15.13 15.47 -15.60
CA ASN A 670 16.24 16.02 -16.38
C ASN A 670 17.00 17.09 -15.58
N TYR A 671 18.21 16.74 -15.15
CA TYR A 671 19.12 17.60 -14.39
C TYR A 671 19.92 18.56 -15.27
N ALA A 672 19.79 18.49 -16.60
CA ALA A 672 20.45 19.41 -17.51
C ALA A 672 19.70 20.74 -17.64
N ASN A 673 20.45 21.83 -17.85
CA ASN A 673 19.90 23.14 -18.23
C ASN A 673 19.53 23.20 -19.74
N VAL A 674 19.34 22.05 -20.37
CA VAL A 674 18.89 21.87 -21.76
C VAL A 674 17.92 20.69 -21.86
N SER A 675 16.96 20.76 -22.79
CA SER A 675 15.98 19.70 -22.99
C SER A 675 16.62 18.42 -23.57
N GLY A 676 16.24 17.26 -23.04
CA GLY A 676 16.64 15.95 -23.53
C GLY A 676 15.55 15.28 -24.39
N SER A 677 15.94 14.49 -25.39
CA SER A 677 15.04 13.53 -26.03
C SER A 677 15.21 12.16 -25.38
N THR A 678 14.16 11.35 -25.36
CA THR A 678 14.21 9.97 -24.87
C THR A 678 13.76 8.95 -25.91
N THR A 679 14.30 7.74 -25.82
CA THR A 679 13.72 6.51 -26.37
C THR A 679 13.39 5.58 -25.20
N ILE A 680 12.25 4.90 -25.26
CA ILE A 680 11.79 3.98 -24.21
C ILE A 680 11.21 2.74 -24.89
N THR A 681 11.83 1.59 -24.63
CA THR A 681 11.43 0.27 -25.15
C THR A 681 11.25 -0.69 -23.98
N HIS A 682 10.23 -1.54 -24.03
CA HIS A 682 9.95 -2.54 -22.99
C HIS A 682 9.05 -3.64 -23.55
N ASN A 683 9.02 -4.81 -22.90
CA ASN A 683 8.24 -5.98 -23.33
C ASN A 683 6.74 -6.03 -22.94
N PRO A 684 6.19 -5.37 -21.88
CA PRO A 684 4.78 -5.52 -21.52
C PRO A 684 3.80 -4.66 -22.34
N LYS A 685 2.55 -5.14 -22.49
CA LYS A 685 1.39 -4.25 -22.70
C LYS A 685 0.02 -4.90 -22.44
N ALA A 686 -0.73 -4.28 -21.54
CA ALA A 686 -2.19 -4.27 -21.53
C ALA A 686 -2.67 -2.83 -21.23
N ILE A 687 -3.78 -2.40 -21.84
CA ILE A 687 -4.15 -0.98 -21.99
C ILE A 687 -5.66 -0.83 -22.28
N ALA A 688 -6.33 0.28 -21.96
CA ALA A 688 -5.85 1.54 -21.38
C ALA A 688 -6.99 2.38 -20.74
N ALA A 689 -6.67 3.14 -19.69
CA ALA A 689 -7.45 4.30 -19.25
C ALA A 689 -6.89 5.62 -19.82
N VAL A 690 -6.92 5.76 -21.15
CA VAL A 690 -6.44 6.97 -21.83
C VAL A 690 -7.48 8.09 -21.74
N GLN A 691 -7.21 9.10 -20.92
CA GLN A 691 -7.69 10.47 -21.16
C GLN A 691 -6.53 11.36 -21.65
N SER A 692 -5.92 10.98 -22.77
CA SER A 692 -5.16 11.93 -23.59
C SER A 692 -6.15 12.91 -24.24
N ARG A 693 -6.63 13.89 -23.47
CA ARG A 693 -7.32 15.04 -24.05
C ARG A 693 -6.29 15.79 -24.89
N SER A 694 -6.47 15.79 -26.22
CA SER A 694 -5.89 16.87 -27.02
C SER A 694 -6.38 18.18 -26.42
N ILE A 695 -5.47 19.08 -26.04
CA ILE A 695 -5.82 20.39 -25.48
C ILE A 695 -6.33 21.30 -26.61
N VAL A 696 -7.56 21.01 -27.06
CA VAL A 696 -8.47 22.09 -27.43
C VAL A 696 -8.86 22.75 -26.11
N PRO A 697 -8.68 24.08 -25.94
CA PRO A 697 -8.97 24.74 -24.67
C PRO A 697 -10.43 24.51 -24.30
N ALA A 698 -10.65 23.74 -23.23
CA ALA A 698 -11.99 23.40 -22.79
C ALA A 698 -12.67 24.66 -22.25
N ASN A 699 -13.79 25.06 -22.87
CA ASN A 699 -14.69 26.06 -22.32
C ASN A 699 -15.43 25.46 -21.12
N SER A 700 -14.72 25.27 -20.01
CA SER A 700 -15.34 25.19 -18.70
C SER A 700 -16.07 26.52 -18.45
N THR A 701 -17.35 26.45 -18.12
CA THR A 701 -18.20 27.64 -17.90
C THR A 701 -17.88 28.38 -16.59
N GLN A 702 -17.00 27.82 -15.76
CA GLN A 702 -16.13 28.56 -14.86
C GLN A 702 -14.69 28.13 -15.14
N LYS A 703 -13.85 29.07 -15.57
CA LYS A 703 -12.39 28.90 -15.51
C LYS A 703 -11.96 29.24 -14.08
N PRO A 704 -10.97 28.55 -13.48
CA PRO A 704 -10.26 29.12 -12.35
C PRO A 704 -9.58 30.40 -12.85
N VAL A 705 -9.98 31.55 -12.30
CA VAL A 705 -9.35 32.83 -12.60
C VAL A 705 -8.08 32.88 -11.77
N ILE A 706 -6.96 32.53 -12.40
CA ILE A 706 -5.63 32.60 -11.80
C ILE A 706 -5.17 34.04 -11.96
N LEU A 707 -5.16 34.75 -10.84
CA LEU A 707 -4.72 36.12 -10.72
C LEU A 707 -3.19 36.14 -10.83
N HIS A 708 -2.67 37.08 -11.61
CA HIS A 708 -1.24 37.25 -11.79
C HIS A 708 -0.91 38.74 -11.93
N ALA A 709 0.32 39.14 -11.60
CA ALA A 709 0.76 40.51 -11.84
C ALA A 709 0.83 40.83 -13.36
N PRO A 710 0.60 42.09 -13.78
CA PRO A 710 0.84 42.52 -15.15
C PRO A 710 2.31 42.35 -15.53
N GLN A 711 2.61 41.94 -16.77
CA GLN A 711 4.00 41.69 -17.19
C GLN A 711 4.95 42.87 -16.92
N HIS A 712 4.50 44.10 -17.18
CA HIS A 712 5.31 45.30 -16.98
C HIS A 712 5.66 45.56 -15.50
N VAL A 713 4.85 45.06 -14.56
CA VAL A 713 5.12 45.12 -13.11
C VAL A 713 6.20 44.10 -12.73
N GLN A 714 6.11 42.87 -13.25
CA GLN A 714 7.16 41.84 -13.07
C GLN A 714 8.48 42.28 -13.70
N ASP A 715 8.46 42.77 -14.94
CA ASP A 715 9.66 43.27 -15.64
C ASP A 715 10.35 44.39 -14.83
N PHE A 716 9.56 45.37 -14.35
CA PHE A 716 10.09 46.45 -13.50
C PHE A 716 10.64 45.92 -12.17
N ASN A 717 9.91 45.06 -11.47
CA ASN A 717 10.31 44.52 -10.17
C ASN A 717 11.58 43.64 -10.28
N ALA A 718 11.80 42.96 -11.41
CA ALA A 718 13.01 42.16 -11.65
C ALA A 718 14.25 43.05 -11.92
N ASP A 719 14.13 44.06 -12.80
CA ASP A 719 15.24 44.96 -13.15
C ASP A 719 15.46 46.11 -12.15
N VAL A 720 14.65 46.20 -11.08
CA VAL A 720 14.57 47.35 -10.14
C VAL A 720 15.91 47.82 -9.56
N LYS A 721 16.87 46.91 -9.33
CA LYS A 721 18.21 47.25 -8.79
C LYS A 721 19.01 48.16 -9.72
N THR A 722 18.70 48.17 -11.02
CA THR A 722 19.32 49.11 -11.98
C THR A 722 19.02 50.58 -11.67
N LEU A 723 17.96 50.85 -10.89
CA LEU A 723 17.54 52.19 -10.47
C LEU A 723 18.13 52.63 -9.13
N PHE A 724 18.82 51.75 -8.38
CA PHE A 724 19.29 52.03 -7.02
C PHE A 724 20.50 52.99 -6.96
N VAL A 725 20.34 54.13 -6.27
CA VAL A 725 21.40 55.14 -6.09
C VAL A 725 21.96 55.08 -4.66
N LYS A 726 23.03 54.29 -4.49
CA LYS A 726 23.71 54.08 -3.19
C LYS A 726 24.16 55.40 -2.56
N THR A 727 23.83 55.59 -1.27
CA THR A 727 24.10 56.82 -0.52
C THR A 727 25.61 57.07 -0.33
N ASP A 728 26.11 58.27 -0.68
CA ASP A 728 27.55 58.58 -0.63
C ASP A 728 28.08 58.71 0.82
N THR A 729 28.87 57.72 1.21
CA THR A 729 29.45 57.57 2.56
C THR A 729 30.62 58.53 2.86
N ASN A 730 31.15 59.27 1.87
CA ASN A 730 32.29 60.17 2.06
C ASN A 730 31.89 61.63 2.35
N LEU A 731 30.60 61.97 2.28
CA LEU A 731 30.12 63.26 2.78
C LEU A 731 30.02 63.23 4.32
N PRO A 732 30.60 64.21 5.04
CA PRO A 732 30.47 64.26 6.49
C PRO A 732 28.98 64.41 6.85
N GLN A 733 28.44 63.42 7.58
CA GLN A 733 27.01 63.25 7.87
C GLN A 733 26.25 64.57 7.90
N ARG A 734 25.43 64.82 6.87
CA ARG A 734 24.52 65.97 6.87
C ARG A 734 23.61 65.81 8.09
N LYS A 735 23.78 66.70 9.07
CA LYS A 735 22.87 66.80 10.21
C LYS A 735 21.44 66.85 9.69
N THR A 736 20.63 65.90 10.15
CA THR A 736 19.22 65.78 9.79
C THR A 736 19.06 65.58 8.29
N ILE A 737 19.10 64.32 7.85
CA ILE A 737 18.09 63.89 6.86
C ILE A 737 16.76 64.32 7.49
N ALA A 738 15.99 65.15 6.78
CA ALA A 738 14.66 65.48 7.26
C ALA A 738 13.88 64.16 7.28
N VAL A 739 13.35 63.79 8.46
CA VAL A 739 12.28 62.79 8.51
C VAL A 739 11.24 63.29 7.51
N ALA A 740 10.91 62.46 6.51
CA ALA A 740 9.88 62.83 5.55
C ALA A 740 8.62 63.25 6.32
N GLU A 741 7.92 64.29 5.88
CA GLU A 741 6.67 64.67 6.56
C GLU A 741 5.70 63.49 6.38
N LYS A 742 5.57 62.68 7.44
CA LYS A 742 4.78 61.44 7.42
C LYS A 742 3.42 61.74 6.80
N ASN A 743 3.06 60.99 5.77
CA ASN A 743 1.77 61.03 5.13
C ASN A 743 0.69 60.61 6.14
N GLN A 744 0.21 61.54 6.96
CA GLN A 744 -0.82 61.28 7.96
C GLN A 744 -2.20 61.23 7.29
N ASP A 745 -2.41 60.14 6.55
CA ASP A 745 -3.67 59.82 5.92
C ASP A 745 -4.80 59.79 6.98
N ALA A 746 -5.91 60.44 6.65
CA ALA A 746 -7.13 60.43 7.44
C ALA A 746 -8.33 60.07 6.56
N VAL A 747 -9.31 59.36 7.13
CA VAL A 747 -10.55 58.98 6.43
C VAL A 747 -11.22 60.23 5.85
N GLY A 748 -11.49 60.22 4.54
CA GLY A 748 -12.02 61.36 3.80
C GLY A 748 -10.96 62.31 3.21
N ASN A 749 -9.67 62.02 3.34
CA ASN A 749 -8.65 62.62 2.46
C ASN A 749 -8.83 62.14 1.02
N ILE A 750 -8.57 63.01 0.06
CA ILE A 750 -8.71 62.76 -1.39
C ILE A 750 -7.37 63.08 -2.04
N THR A 751 -6.87 62.19 -2.89
CA THR A 751 -5.63 62.39 -3.65
C THR A 751 -5.71 61.75 -5.03
N THR A 752 -4.76 62.09 -5.88
CA THR A 752 -4.54 61.41 -7.16
C THR A 752 -3.46 60.35 -6.97
N PHE A 753 -3.76 59.11 -7.36
CA PHE A 753 -2.78 58.04 -7.47
C PHE A 753 -2.35 57.86 -8.93
N TYR A 754 -1.07 57.55 -9.12
CA TYR A 754 -0.49 57.15 -10.41
C TYR A 754 -0.63 55.64 -10.63
N LEU A 755 -1.05 55.26 -11.84
CA LEU A 755 -1.27 53.86 -12.23
C LEU A 755 -0.23 53.34 -13.25
N ASP A 756 0.69 54.20 -13.71
CA ASP A 756 1.79 53.87 -14.61
C ASP A 756 3.15 54.42 -14.11
N ASP A 757 4.24 54.04 -14.76
CA ASP A 757 5.60 54.57 -14.54
C ASP A 757 5.87 55.86 -15.35
N THR A 758 5.00 56.19 -16.31
CA THR A 758 5.11 57.43 -17.11
C THR A 758 4.42 58.64 -16.46
N GLY A 759 3.69 58.43 -15.35
CA GLY A 759 2.93 59.47 -14.66
C GLY A 759 1.77 60.03 -15.50
N SER A 760 1.34 59.29 -16.52
CA SER A 760 0.28 59.68 -17.47
C SER A 760 -1.07 59.07 -17.09
N ASP A 761 -1.06 57.91 -16.44
CA ASP A 761 -2.25 57.23 -15.98
C ASP A 761 -2.48 57.53 -14.49
N THR A 762 -3.69 57.94 -14.16
CA THR A 762 -4.07 58.38 -12.83
C THR A 762 -5.52 58.06 -12.49
N THR A 763 -5.79 57.89 -11.20
CA THR A 763 -7.14 57.84 -10.65
C THR A 763 -7.26 58.78 -9.45
N MET A 764 -8.44 59.36 -9.21
CA MET A 764 -8.71 60.03 -7.93
C MET A 764 -9.33 59.02 -6.96
N ALA A 765 -8.77 58.96 -5.76
CA ALA A 765 -9.24 58.08 -4.71
C ALA A 765 -9.45 58.86 -3.41
N THR A 766 -10.32 58.33 -2.56
CA THR A 766 -10.53 58.81 -1.20
C THR A 766 -10.16 57.72 -0.20
N ALA A 767 -9.50 58.09 0.91
CA ALA A 767 -9.24 57.20 2.04
C ALA A 767 -10.57 56.80 2.69
N ARG A 768 -10.97 55.52 2.55
CA ARG A 768 -12.23 54.99 3.11
C ARG A 768 -12.04 54.38 4.50
N LYS A 769 -10.82 53.94 4.82
CA LYS A 769 -10.44 53.43 6.14
C LYS A 769 -8.99 53.77 6.45
N VAL A 770 -8.75 54.09 7.71
CA VAL A 770 -7.42 54.23 8.29
C VAL A 770 -7.43 53.44 9.60
N VAL A 771 -6.43 52.58 9.83
CA VAL A 771 -6.25 51.77 11.03
C VAL A 771 -4.86 52.08 11.61
N SER A 772 -4.75 53.16 12.37
CA SER A 772 -3.46 53.70 12.82
C SER A 772 -2.92 53.04 14.09
N ASN A 773 -1.59 52.94 14.19
CA ASN A 773 -0.84 52.52 15.38
C ASN A 773 -1.21 51.11 15.88
N VAL A 774 -1.47 50.17 14.97
CA VAL A 774 -1.58 48.75 15.29
C VAL A 774 -0.21 48.27 15.79
N THR A 775 -0.18 47.64 16.96
CA THR A 775 1.07 47.09 17.52
C THR A 775 1.28 45.69 16.96
N THR A 776 2.39 45.50 16.25
CA THR A 776 2.81 44.24 15.62
C THR A 776 4.17 43.83 16.18
N ASN A 777 4.68 42.65 15.80
CA ASN A 777 6.05 42.24 16.14
C ASN A 777 7.12 43.18 15.55
N TYR A 778 6.79 43.93 14.50
CA TYR A 778 7.68 44.85 13.78
C TYR A 778 7.35 46.33 14.02
N GLY A 779 6.76 46.65 15.19
CA GLY A 779 6.50 48.02 15.64
C GLY A 779 5.04 48.47 15.46
N LEU A 780 4.84 49.79 15.38
CA LEU A 780 3.53 50.41 15.19
C LEU A 780 3.27 50.64 13.71
N LYS A 781 2.30 49.93 13.12
CA LYS A 781 1.91 50.05 11.71
C LYS A 781 0.57 50.79 11.55
N THR A 782 0.38 51.47 10.43
CA THR A 782 -0.91 52.04 9.99
C THR A 782 -1.33 51.38 8.67
N LEU A 783 -2.59 50.96 8.55
CA LEU A 783 -3.17 50.57 7.26
C LEU A 783 -4.10 51.68 6.72
N ASN A 784 -3.88 52.08 5.47
CA ASN A 784 -4.70 53.03 4.73
C ASN A 784 -5.39 52.34 3.54
N VAL A 785 -6.71 52.19 3.60
CA VAL A 785 -7.50 51.64 2.48
C VAL A 785 -8.13 52.78 1.70
N TRP A 786 -7.61 53.00 0.50
CA TRP A 786 -8.08 53.97 -0.49
C TRP A 786 -8.93 53.27 -1.54
N VAL A 787 -10.00 53.92 -1.99
CA VAL A 787 -10.84 53.43 -3.10
C VAL A 787 -11.04 54.54 -4.10
N SER A 788 -10.85 54.26 -5.39
CA SER A 788 -11.13 55.22 -6.45
C SER A 788 -12.57 55.73 -6.37
N ASP A 789 -12.77 57.02 -6.62
CA ASP A 789 -14.07 57.67 -6.42
C ASP A 789 -15.13 57.19 -7.44
N ASP A 790 -14.70 56.61 -8.55
CA ASP A 790 -15.54 55.98 -9.57
C ASP A 790 -15.96 54.52 -9.24
N SER A 791 -15.36 53.89 -8.22
CA SER A 791 -15.65 52.50 -7.81
C SER A 791 -16.38 52.36 -6.45
N PHE A 792 -16.65 53.46 -5.73
CA PHE A 792 -17.13 53.40 -4.34
C PHE A 792 -18.60 53.81 -4.11
N GLY A 793 -19.34 52.98 -3.38
CA GLY A 793 -20.64 53.32 -2.81
C GLY A 793 -21.69 53.77 -3.83
N SER A 794 -22.57 54.70 -3.44
CA SER A 794 -23.65 55.20 -4.30
C SER A 794 -23.23 56.25 -5.34
N GLY A 795 -21.93 56.59 -5.41
CA GLY A 795 -21.34 57.47 -6.43
C GLY A 795 -20.62 56.71 -7.55
N CYS A 796 -20.38 55.42 -7.33
CA CYS A 796 -19.75 54.48 -8.26
C CYS A 796 -20.38 54.50 -9.66
N THR A 797 -19.52 54.39 -10.67
CA THR A 797 -19.88 54.29 -12.10
C THR A 797 -19.46 52.98 -12.76
N LYS A 798 -18.73 52.10 -12.05
CA LYS A 798 -18.40 50.73 -12.50
C LYS A 798 -19.61 49.80 -12.48
N SER A 799 -19.47 48.65 -13.13
CA SER A 799 -20.41 47.53 -13.13
C SER A 799 -20.58 46.86 -11.75
N ARG A 800 -19.56 46.93 -10.88
CA ARG A 800 -19.58 46.50 -9.48
C ARG A 800 -18.94 47.56 -8.59
N CYS A 801 -19.48 47.73 -7.38
CA CYS A 801 -19.17 48.88 -6.53
C CYS A 801 -18.75 48.44 -5.13
N VAL A 802 -17.57 48.88 -4.69
CA VAL A 802 -17.03 48.61 -3.36
C VAL A 802 -17.89 49.30 -2.30
N THR A 803 -18.26 48.57 -1.25
CA THR A 803 -19.04 49.09 -0.11
C THR A 803 -18.14 49.42 1.09
N GLN A 804 -18.67 50.17 2.07
CA GLN A 804 -17.93 50.38 3.33
C GLN A 804 -17.75 49.06 4.10
N ASP A 805 -18.73 48.16 4.08
CA ASP A 805 -18.64 46.86 4.76
C ASP A 805 -17.52 45.99 4.15
N MET A 806 -17.34 46.04 2.82
CA MET A 806 -16.23 45.40 2.12
C MET A 806 -14.87 46.00 2.50
N VAL A 807 -14.77 47.34 2.56
CA VAL A 807 -13.55 48.04 3.02
C VAL A 807 -13.21 47.71 4.47
N ASP A 808 -14.21 47.66 5.34
CA ASP A 808 -14.02 47.35 6.76
C ASP A 808 -13.63 45.89 6.96
N ALA A 809 -14.19 44.95 6.18
CA ALA A 809 -13.75 43.55 6.17
C ALA A 809 -12.30 43.40 5.69
N LEU A 810 -11.94 44.04 4.56
CA LEU A 810 -10.59 44.04 3.99
C LEU A 810 -9.55 44.57 4.99
N ALA A 811 -9.86 45.69 5.65
CA ALA A 811 -8.96 46.25 6.66
C ALA A 811 -8.80 45.31 7.88
N ASN A 812 -9.91 44.76 8.38
CA ASN A 812 -9.90 43.89 9.55
C ASN A 812 -9.19 42.54 9.33
N ILE A 813 -9.15 42.02 8.09
CA ILE A 813 -8.43 40.77 7.77
C ILE A 813 -6.97 41.02 7.39
N PHE A 814 -6.60 42.24 6.96
CA PHE A 814 -5.22 42.58 6.61
C PHE A 814 -4.38 43.03 7.81
N LEU A 815 -4.82 44.03 8.59
CA LEU A 815 -4.08 44.56 9.74
C LEU A 815 -5.03 45.02 10.85
N SER A 816 -4.88 44.42 12.04
CA SER A 816 -5.84 44.52 13.14
C SER A 816 -5.17 44.42 14.52
N SER A 817 -5.85 44.84 15.58
CA SER A 817 -5.26 44.81 16.93
C SER A 817 -5.28 43.40 17.55
N GLY A 818 -4.14 42.73 17.62
CA GLY A 818 -3.96 41.49 18.36
C GLY A 818 -2.54 40.94 18.27
N ALA A 819 -2.43 39.62 18.07
CA ALA A 819 -1.21 38.94 17.65
C ALA A 819 -1.62 37.66 16.89
N ASN A 820 -1.03 37.41 15.74
CA ASN A 820 -1.27 36.25 14.87
C ASN A 820 -2.76 36.12 14.45
N ASN A 821 -3.46 37.24 14.24
CA ASN A 821 -4.91 37.27 13.98
C ASN A 821 -5.34 37.89 12.64
N ASP A 822 -4.41 38.33 11.80
CA ASP A 822 -4.64 38.85 10.44
C ASP A 822 -3.55 38.39 9.45
N ILE A 823 -3.65 38.82 8.19
CA ILE A 823 -2.69 38.49 7.11
C ILE A 823 -1.31 39.09 7.42
N TYR A 824 -1.24 40.35 7.86
CA TYR A 824 0.04 41.02 8.11
C TYR A 824 0.88 40.25 9.13
N ASP A 825 0.30 39.90 10.28
CA ASP A 825 1.01 39.10 11.28
C ASP A 825 1.38 37.71 10.71
N TRP A 826 0.49 37.03 9.98
CA TRP A 826 0.75 35.66 9.51
C TRP A 826 1.87 35.58 8.46
N VAL A 827 1.99 36.58 7.58
CA VAL A 827 3.02 36.63 6.53
C VAL A 827 4.33 37.22 7.07
N SER A 828 4.29 38.31 7.84
CA SER A 828 5.50 38.90 8.44
C SER A 828 6.11 38.03 9.55
N ASN A 829 5.34 37.15 10.20
CA ASN A 829 5.87 36.10 11.09
C ASN A 829 6.75 35.09 10.34
N ILE A 830 6.56 34.93 9.03
CA ILE A 830 7.45 34.16 8.15
C ILE A 830 8.61 35.04 7.67
N TYR A 831 8.31 36.14 6.98
CA TYR A 831 9.30 36.84 6.14
C TYR A 831 9.87 38.14 6.73
N GLU A 832 9.56 38.46 7.99
CA GLU A 832 9.91 39.74 8.62
C GLU A 832 9.16 40.95 8.03
N ALA A 833 9.65 42.16 8.32
CA ALA A 833 8.96 43.42 8.03
C ALA A 833 8.94 43.77 6.53
N GLU A 834 7.92 44.54 6.12
CA GLU A 834 7.68 45.00 4.76
C GLU A 834 8.53 46.21 4.35
N TRP A 835 8.97 47.02 5.32
CA TRP A 835 9.79 48.22 5.11
C TRP A 835 10.44 48.68 6.43
N GLY A 836 11.52 49.49 6.34
CA GLY A 836 12.21 50.06 7.51
C GLY A 836 13.29 51.09 7.18
N GLU A 837 13.79 51.80 8.22
CA GLU A 837 14.75 52.93 8.13
C GLU A 837 15.97 52.66 7.23
N GLU A 838 16.43 51.40 7.16
CA GLU A 838 17.56 50.98 6.34
C GLU A 838 17.44 51.36 4.86
N ALA A 839 16.24 51.39 4.27
CA ALA A 839 16.03 51.59 2.84
C ALA A 839 16.63 52.93 2.36
N ALA A 840 16.14 54.05 2.90
CA ALA A 840 16.64 55.38 2.60
C ALA A 840 18.06 55.62 3.13
N SER A 841 18.52 54.83 4.12
CA SER A 841 19.92 54.89 4.59
C SER A 841 20.89 54.35 3.53
N LYS A 842 20.55 53.21 2.90
CA LYS A 842 21.36 52.53 1.87
C LYS A 842 21.24 53.21 0.50
N TYR A 843 20.03 53.62 0.14
CA TYR A 843 19.69 54.11 -1.20
C TYR A 843 18.99 55.46 -1.13
N SER A 844 19.69 56.49 -1.61
CA SER A 844 19.27 57.90 -1.52
C SER A 844 18.03 58.28 -2.35
N ASN A 845 17.46 57.32 -3.10
CA ASN A 845 16.27 57.49 -3.92
C ASN A 845 15.11 56.53 -3.57
N LEU A 846 15.21 55.78 -2.47
CA LEU A 846 14.08 55.06 -1.87
C LEU A 846 13.39 55.95 -0.82
N ILE A 847 12.11 55.69 -0.56
CA ILE A 847 11.35 56.37 0.50
C ILE A 847 11.85 55.97 1.89
N GLY A 848 11.76 56.91 2.84
CA GLY A 848 12.02 56.63 4.26
C GLY A 848 10.90 55.78 4.89
N GLU A 849 11.16 55.28 6.09
CA GLU A 849 10.12 54.63 6.89
C GLU A 849 9.15 55.68 7.46
N ASP A 850 7.86 55.51 7.17
CA ASP A 850 6.77 56.25 7.82
C ASP A 850 5.82 55.32 8.61
N ASN A 851 5.94 54.00 8.47
CA ASN A 851 5.03 52.95 8.99
C ASN A 851 3.60 53.00 8.43
N GLU A 852 3.40 53.49 7.21
CA GLU A 852 2.11 53.50 6.52
C GLU A 852 2.08 52.44 5.40
N ILE A 853 1.12 51.51 5.46
CA ILE A 853 0.85 50.52 4.40
C ILE A 853 -0.42 50.97 3.68
N THR A 854 -0.37 51.08 2.35
CA THR A 854 -1.50 51.57 1.53
C THR A 854 -2.10 50.46 0.66
N ILE A 855 -3.42 50.26 0.70
CA ILE A 855 -4.15 49.44 -0.28
C ILE A 855 -4.99 50.37 -1.14
N LEU A 856 -4.76 50.37 -2.45
CA LEU A 856 -5.59 51.09 -3.42
C LEU A 856 -6.51 50.10 -4.16
N LEU A 857 -7.81 50.23 -3.93
CA LEU A 857 -8.81 49.57 -4.77
C LEU A 857 -9.16 50.48 -5.95
N THR A 858 -8.90 50.01 -7.16
CA THR A 858 -9.20 50.71 -8.42
C THR A 858 -9.55 49.68 -9.51
N ASP A 859 -10.12 50.12 -10.62
CA ASP A 859 -10.40 49.29 -11.80
C ASP A 859 -9.08 49.08 -12.58
N ILE A 860 -8.49 47.88 -12.46
CA ILE A 860 -7.22 47.48 -13.07
C ILE A 860 -7.45 47.18 -14.56
N ASP A 861 -6.49 47.52 -15.42
CA ASP A 861 -6.59 47.53 -16.89
C ASP A 861 -7.74 48.37 -17.49
N LYS A 862 -8.62 48.92 -16.65
CA LYS A 862 -9.81 49.72 -16.99
C LYS A 862 -10.83 48.97 -17.86
N ASP A 863 -11.00 47.67 -17.60
CA ASP A 863 -11.90 46.82 -18.37
C ASP A 863 -13.33 46.75 -17.80
N ASP A 864 -13.56 47.25 -16.58
CA ASP A 864 -14.82 47.15 -15.82
C ASP A 864 -15.33 45.70 -15.71
N SER A 865 -14.41 44.73 -15.60
CA SER A 865 -14.71 43.30 -15.62
C SER A 865 -14.80 42.69 -14.22
N PRO A 866 -15.96 42.14 -13.82
CA PRO A 866 -16.06 41.32 -12.62
C PRO A 866 -15.36 39.94 -12.74
N ASN A 867 -14.63 39.68 -13.83
CA ASN A 867 -13.86 38.46 -14.09
C ASN A 867 -12.55 38.80 -14.85
N GLY A 868 -11.85 39.88 -14.47
CA GLY A 868 -10.56 40.28 -15.05
C GLY A 868 -9.43 39.24 -14.81
N GLY A 869 -8.26 39.49 -15.40
CA GLY A 869 -7.08 38.62 -15.25
C GLY A 869 -6.18 38.95 -14.05
N VAL A 870 -6.25 40.19 -13.56
CA VAL A 870 -5.36 40.75 -12.55
C VAL A 870 -6.19 41.20 -11.35
N GLY A 871 -6.13 40.46 -10.24
CA GLY A 871 -6.88 40.82 -9.02
C GLY A 871 -6.12 41.77 -8.09
N GLY A 872 -4.81 41.90 -8.30
CA GLY A 872 -3.94 42.82 -7.58
C GLY A 872 -2.50 42.74 -8.07
N TYR A 873 -1.64 43.61 -7.54
CA TYR A 873 -0.18 43.55 -7.67
C TYR A 873 0.54 44.49 -6.68
N PHE A 874 1.74 44.10 -6.26
CA PHE A 874 2.76 44.98 -5.68
C PHE A 874 3.69 45.53 -6.77
N TRP A 875 3.87 46.85 -6.82
CA TRP A 875 4.80 47.49 -7.75
C TRP A 875 5.85 48.32 -6.99
N SER A 876 7.10 47.86 -7.04
CA SER A 876 8.23 48.50 -6.33
C SER A 876 8.54 49.93 -6.79
N LYS A 877 7.94 50.43 -7.89
CA LYS A 877 8.10 51.83 -8.34
C LYS A 877 7.69 52.82 -7.25
N ASP A 878 6.68 52.46 -6.45
CA ASP A 878 6.07 53.34 -5.45
C ASP A 878 6.93 53.50 -4.19
N ASN A 879 7.90 52.61 -4.00
CA ASN A 879 8.92 52.72 -2.95
C ASN A 879 10.08 53.68 -3.29
N PHE A 880 10.09 54.29 -4.49
CA PHE A 880 11.06 55.30 -4.87
C PHE A 880 10.53 56.72 -4.69
N ILE A 881 11.42 57.70 -4.51
CA ILE A 881 11.05 59.12 -4.53
C ILE A 881 10.67 59.56 -5.96
N PHE A 882 9.61 60.36 -6.07
CA PHE A 882 9.01 60.79 -7.35
C PHE A 882 9.97 61.57 -8.25
N SER A 883 10.95 62.26 -7.66
CA SER A 883 12.00 62.97 -8.41
C SER A 883 12.94 62.05 -9.20
N ASN A 884 12.91 60.75 -8.92
CA ASN A 884 13.80 59.73 -9.49
C ASN A 884 13.02 58.70 -10.29
N THR A 885 11.88 58.23 -9.77
CA THR A 885 10.96 57.33 -10.45
C THR A 885 9.64 58.04 -10.68
N ASN A 886 9.41 58.44 -11.92
CA ASN A 886 8.16 59.07 -12.35
C ASN A 886 6.98 58.10 -12.14
N GLY A 887 5.79 58.62 -11.86
CA GLY A 887 4.63 57.78 -11.56
C GLY A 887 4.69 56.99 -10.23
N SER A 888 5.71 57.24 -9.38
CA SER A 888 5.71 56.77 -7.99
C SER A 888 4.65 57.50 -7.15
N ASN A 889 3.98 56.77 -6.26
CA ASN A 889 3.08 57.31 -5.23
C ASN A 889 3.78 57.54 -3.88
N GLU A 890 5.10 57.33 -3.79
CA GLU A 890 5.96 57.50 -2.60
C GLU A 890 5.44 56.77 -1.34
N ARG A 891 5.02 55.50 -1.52
CA ARG A 891 4.32 54.68 -0.51
C ARG A 891 4.70 53.20 -0.61
N VAL A 892 4.70 52.49 0.52
CA VAL A 892 4.55 51.03 0.53
C VAL A 892 3.09 50.73 0.18
N MET A 893 2.82 50.19 -1.02
CA MET A 893 1.44 50.02 -1.47
C MET A 893 1.14 48.80 -2.34
N PHE A 894 -0.12 48.40 -2.29
CA PHE A 894 -0.72 47.32 -3.08
C PHE A 894 -1.86 47.88 -3.93
N TYR A 895 -1.95 47.41 -5.17
CA TYR A 895 -3.08 47.62 -6.05
C TYR A 895 -4.00 46.40 -5.98
N ILE A 896 -5.32 46.61 -5.93
CA ILE A 896 -6.35 45.56 -5.88
C ILE A 896 -7.48 45.93 -6.85
N ASP A 897 -7.99 44.96 -7.61
CA ASP A 897 -9.09 45.24 -8.52
C ASP A 897 -10.42 45.46 -7.79
N SER A 898 -10.98 46.65 -7.96
CA SER A 898 -12.20 47.10 -7.30
C SER A 898 -13.49 46.46 -7.82
N VAL A 899 -13.50 45.97 -9.07
CA VAL A 899 -14.69 45.44 -9.75
C VAL A 899 -14.83 43.93 -9.47
N MET A 900 -13.71 43.21 -9.51
CA MET A 900 -13.56 41.83 -9.08
C MET A 900 -13.78 41.71 -7.56
N PHE A 901 -13.14 42.56 -6.73
CA PHE A 901 -13.39 42.56 -5.28
C PHE A 901 -14.84 42.91 -4.91
N ALA A 902 -15.54 43.70 -5.73
CA ALA A 902 -16.96 43.99 -5.55
C ALA A 902 -17.90 42.96 -6.24
N ASN A 903 -17.38 41.89 -6.84
CA ASN A 903 -18.20 40.86 -7.45
C ASN A 903 -18.82 39.93 -6.39
N THR A 904 -20.15 39.82 -6.38
CA THR A 904 -20.93 38.99 -5.46
C THR A 904 -21.64 37.81 -6.15
N ASP A 905 -21.36 37.55 -7.44
CA ASP A 905 -22.06 36.52 -8.25
C ASP A 905 -21.75 35.08 -7.78
N SER A 906 -20.81 34.91 -6.86
CA SER A 906 -20.44 33.62 -6.25
C SER A 906 -20.33 33.72 -4.72
N GLY A 907 -21.17 34.56 -4.09
CA GLY A 907 -21.14 34.78 -2.65
C GLY A 907 -19.97 35.67 -2.24
N ASP A 908 -19.22 35.26 -1.22
CA ASP A 908 -18.01 35.93 -0.71
C ASP A 908 -16.70 35.46 -1.38
N PHE A 909 -16.79 34.57 -2.38
CA PHE A 909 -15.65 33.94 -3.06
C PHE A 909 -14.59 34.94 -3.55
N TRP A 910 -15.01 36.05 -4.17
CA TRP A 910 -14.07 37.04 -4.71
C TRP A 910 -13.37 37.85 -3.62
N GLN A 911 -14.07 38.10 -2.51
CA GLN A 911 -13.50 38.78 -1.35
C GLN A 911 -12.49 37.87 -0.66
N LYS A 912 -12.79 36.57 -0.48
CA LYS A 912 -11.84 35.56 0.00
C LYS A 912 -10.62 35.40 -0.93
N THR A 913 -10.83 35.34 -2.24
CA THR A 913 -9.76 35.31 -3.24
C THR A 913 -8.86 36.54 -3.12
N THR A 914 -9.44 37.74 -2.97
CA THR A 914 -8.69 38.99 -2.77
C THR A 914 -7.88 38.99 -1.46
N PHE A 915 -8.37 38.33 -0.41
CA PHE A 915 -7.61 38.16 0.84
C PHE A 915 -6.38 37.24 0.63
N SER A 916 -6.50 36.22 -0.23
CA SER A 916 -5.35 35.39 -0.66
C SER A 916 -4.36 36.21 -1.48
N THR A 917 -4.85 37.00 -2.45
CA THR A 917 -4.02 37.94 -3.24
C THR A 917 -3.28 38.95 -2.35
N LEU A 918 -3.90 39.51 -1.31
CA LEU A 918 -3.19 40.40 -0.39
C LEU A 918 -2.07 39.72 0.41
N ALA A 919 -2.16 38.41 0.66
CA ALA A 919 -1.08 37.65 1.27
C ALA A 919 0.06 37.36 0.26
N HIS A 920 -0.30 37.10 -1.00
CA HIS A 920 0.59 36.95 -2.14
C HIS A 920 1.41 38.25 -2.39
N GLU A 921 0.75 39.40 -2.55
CA GLU A 921 1.44 40.67 -2.79
C GLU A 921 2.23 41.18 -1.59
N LEU A 922 1.78 40.88 -0.37
CA LEU A 922 2.55 41.19 0.85
C LEU A 922 3.88 40.40 0.90
N GLN A 923 3.90 39.14 0.44
CA GLN A 923 5.17 38.43 0.25
C GLN A 923 6.08 39.22 -0.70
N HIS A 924 5.57 39.70 -1.85
CA HIS A 924 6.39 40.38 -2.84
C HIS A 924 6.97 41.71 -2.32
N ALA A 925 6.19 42.48 -1.56
CA ALA A 925 6.69 43.70 -0.90
C ALA A 925 7.79 43.39 0.13
N ILE A 926 7.59 42.35 0.96
CA ILE A 926 8.59 41.92 1.94
C ILE A 926 9.85 41.37 1.24
N ASN A 927 9.71 40.58 0.17
CA ASN A 927 10.84 40.06 -0.61
C ASN A 927 11.68 41.20 -1.21
N PHE A 928 11.03 42.20 -1.82
CA PHE A 928 11.71 43.39 -2.33
C PHE A 928 12.48 44.13 -1.25
N TYR A 929 11.92 44.30 -0.05
CA TYR A 929 12.65 44.93 1.05
C TYR A 929 13.79 44.04 1.59
N GLN A 930 13.51 42.79 1.94
CA GLN A 930 14.45 41.89 2.63
C GLN A 930 15.55 41.36 1.70
N SER A 931 15.20 40.81 0.54
CA SER A 931 16.19 40.33 -0.44
C SER A 931 16.84 41.50 -1.19
N THR A 932 16.02 42.31 -1.87
CA THR A 932 16.53 43.27 -2.86
C THR A 932 17.15 44.52 -2.22
N VAL A 933 16.50 45.11 -1.21
CA VAL A 933 16.98 46.31 -0.51
C VAL A 933 17.95 45.98 0.64
N LEU A 934 17.68 44.95 1.45
CA LEU A 934 18.53 44.65 2.60
C LEU A 934 19.74 43.78 2.27
N LEU A 935 19.56 42.64 1.59
CA LEU A 935 20.63 41.69 1.26
C LEU A 935 21.39 42.02 -0.04
N ASP A 936 20.87 42.90 -0.89
CA ASP A 936 21.42 43.24 -2.23
C ASP A 936 21.43 42.01 -3.18
N ALA A 937 20.39 41.17 -3.10
CA ALA A 937 20.18 39.96 -3.92
C ALA A 937 18.91 40.07 -4.78
N THR A 938 18.96 39.60 -6.03
CA THR A 938 17.81 39.49 -6.95
C THR A 938 17.32 38.05 -6.98
N MET A 939 16.21 37.72 -6.32
CA MET A 939 15.66 36.36 -6.39
C MET A 939 15.08 36.05 -7.78
N ASP A 940 15.38 34.87 -8.30
CA ASP A 940 14.75 34.29 -9.50
C ASP A 940 13.23 34.40 -9.41
N ILE A 941 12.59 34.91 -10.47
CA ILE A 941 11.13 35.18 -10.49
C ILE A 941 10.34 33.94 -10.06
N TRP A 942 10.65 32.76 -10.61
CA TRP A 942 9.95 31.51 -10.29
C TRP A 942 10.07 31.09 -8.81
N ILE A 943 11.14 31.48 -8.10
CA ILE A 943 11.31 31.22 -6.67
C ILE A 943 10.52 32.23 -5.85
N ASN A 944 10.54 33.51 -6.22
CA ASN A 944 9.73 34.52 -5.55
C ASN A 944 8.23 34.19 -5.65
N GLU A 945 7.78 33.78 -6.83
CA GLU A 945 6.42 33.32 -7.12
C GLU A 945 6.07 31.99 -6.40
N MET A 946 7.04 31.07 -6.27
CA MET A 946 6.89 29.87 -5.42
C MET A 946 6.65 30.24 -3.96
N LEU A 947 7.35 31.25 -3.43
CA LEU A 947 7.18 31.72 -2.06
C LEU A 947 5.78 32.33 -1.86
N SER A 948 5.27 33.13 -2.80
CA SER A 948 3.91 33.69 -2.77
C SER A 948 2.82 32.62 -2.83
N GLU A 949 2.88 31.69 -3.80
CA GLU A 949 1.93 30.58 -3.89
C GLU A 949 1.94 29.69 -2.63
N SER A 950 3.11 29.53 -2.00
CA SER A 950 3.23 28.79 -0.73
C SER A 950 2.59 29.53 0.45
N VAL A 951 2.53 30.87 0.43
CA VAL A 951 1.79 31.66 1.43
C VAL A 951 0.30 31.38 1.31
N GLU A 952 -0.26 31.38 0.10
CA GLU A 952 -1.70 31.16 -0.12
C GLU A 952 -2.16 29.82 0.51
N ASP A 953 -1.39 28.73 0.36
CA ASP A 953 -1.68 27.45 1.01
C ASP A 953 -1.49 27.47 2.53
N LEU A 954 -0.48 28.18 3.05
CA LEU A 954 -0.23 28.33 4.49
C LEU A 954 -1.28 29.17 5.23
N VAL A 955 -1.80 30.23 4.60
CA VAL A 955 -2.77 31.16 5.22
C VAL A 955 -4.23 30.83 4.90
N ALA A 956 -4.52 29.95 3.94
CA ALA A 956 -5.89 29.56 3.55
C ALA A 956 -6.81 29.27 4.76
N THR A 957 -6.34 28.47 5.72
CA THR A 957 -7.09 28.13 6.94
C THR A 957 -7.31 29.29 7.92
N LYS A 958 -6.55 30.39 7.78
CA LYS A 958 -6.63 31.60 8.59
C LYS A 958 -7.51 32.69 7.99
N ILE A 959 -7.55 32.80 6.65
CA ILE A 959 -8.45 33.71 5.92
C ILE A 959 -9.80 33.06 5.57
N GLU A 960 -9.94 31.77 5.84
CA GLU A 960 -11.10 30.92 5.51
C GLU A 960 -11.33 30.79 3.98
N ASP A 961 -10.24 30.75 3.21
CA ASP A 961 -10.26 30.54 1.76
C ASP A 961 -9.90 29.08 1.40
N ILE A 962 -10.37 28.62 0.24
CA ILE A 962 -10.14 27.24 -0.24
C ILE A 962 -8.70 26.98 -0.73
N GLY A 963 -7.91 28.03 -0.92
CA GLY A 963 -6.48 28.03 -1.25
C GLY A 963 -6.14 27.39 -2.60
N PRO A 964 -4.84 27.20 -2.90
CA PRO A 964 -4.37 26.54 -4.11
C PRO A 964 -4.94 25.13 -4.32
N ARG A 965 -5.27 24.43 -3.22
CA ARG A 965 -5.91 23.10 -3.23
C ARG A 965 -7.36 23.13 -3.71
N ALA A 966 -8.07 24.25 -3.57
CA ALA A 966 -9.52 24.36 -3.71
C ALA A 966 -10.30 23.24 -2.98
N VAL A 967 -9.91 22.99 -1.74
CA VAL A 967 -10.58 22.09 -0.77
C VAL A 967 -11.06 22.97 0.39
N ALA A 968 -12.12 22.58 1.11
CA ALA A 968 -12.64 23.39 2.21
C ALA A 968 -11.53 23.66 3.24
N TYR A 969 -11.44 24.89 3.76
CA TYR A 969 -10.40 25.31 4.71
C TYR A 969 -10.47 24.58 6.07
N THR A 970 -11.57 23.88 6.34
CA THR A 970 -11.78 23.00 7.50
C THR A 970 -11.43 21.52 7.22
N ASP A 971 -11.21 21.15 5.96
CA ASP A 971 -10.97 19.78 5.50
C ASP A 971 -9.46 19.56 5.25
N GLY A 972 -8.82 18.85 6.18
CA GLY A 972 -7.40 18.51 6.10
C GLY A 972 -7.08 17.38 5.13
N SER A 973 -8.09 16.68 4.62
CA SER A 973 -7.91 15.57 3.68
C SER A 973 -7.51 16.05 2.29
N ALA A 974 -7.19 15.10 1.42
CA ALA A 974 -6.94 15.34 0.00
C ALA A 974 -8.19 15.71 -0.82
N GLY A 975 -9.36 15.88 -0.17
CA GLY A 975 -10.63 16.21 -0.80
C GLY A 975 -11.24 15.05 -1.60
N SER A 976 -12.32 15.34 -2.31
CA SER A 976 -13.02 14.37 -3.17
C SER A 976 -12.53 14.39 -4.62
N ALA A 977 -12.58 13.23 -5.28
CA ALA A 977 -12.22 13.10 -6.69
C ALA A 977 -13.19 13.86 -7.64
N GLY A 978 -12.65 14.41 -8.73
CA GLY A 978 -13.35 15.24 -9.70
C GLY A 978 -13.25 16.75 -9.46
N ASN A 979 -12.32 17.20 -8.61
CA ASN A 979 -12.13 18.64 -8.34
C ASN A 979 -11.59 19.37 -9.59
N ARG A 980 -12.22 20.48 -9.97
CA ARG A 980 -11.89 21.29 -11.16
C ARG A 980 -11.41 22.71 -10.83
N ASN A 981 -11.26 23.01 -9.55
CA ASN A 981 -10.92 24.32 -9.03
C ASN A 981 -9.47 24.34 -8.49
N GLY A 982 -8.97 25.54 -8.16
CA GLY A 982 -7.62 25.71 -7.61
C GLY A 982 -6.52 25.65 -8.68
N ARG A 983 -5.26 25.57 -8.23
CA ARG A 983 -4.08 25.57 -9.12
C ARG A 983 -3.86 24.18 -9.76
N TYR A 984 -4.16 23.10 -9.04
CA TYR A 984 -3.72 21.76 -9.41
C TYR A 984 -4.36 21.11 -10.67
N PRO A 985 -5.60 21.41 -11.11
CA PRO A 985 -6.09 20.98 -12.42
C PRO A 985 -5.21 21.47 -13.58
N LEU A 986 -4.67 22.69 -13.45
CA LEU A 986 -3.80 23.28 -14.46
C LEU A 986 -2.35 22.78 -14.36
N PHE A 987 -1.85 22.52 -13.14
CA PHE A 987 -0.59 21.81 -12.94
C PHE A 987 -0.65 20.43 -13.61
N ASN A 988 -1.70 19.64 -13.34
CA ASN A 988 -1.87 18.31 -13.91
C ASN A 988 -1.83 18.28 -15.45
N ALA A 989 -2.40 19.30 -16.10
CA ALA A 989 -2.36 19.46 -17.56
C ALA A 989 -0.99 19.90 -18.12
N ASN A 990 -0.06 20.34 -17.27
CA ASN A 990 1.24 20.93 -17.62
C ASN A 990 2.37 20.46 -16.69
N ASN A 991 2.26 19.27 -16.10
CA ASN A 991 3.13 18.78 -15.03
C ASN A 991 4.57 18.45 -15.48
N THR A 992 4.87 18.62 -16.77
CA THR A 992 6.18 18.40 -17.39
C THR A 992 6.92 19.67 -17.81
N LEU A 993 6.46 20.84 -17.33
CA LEU A 993 7.17 22.10 -17.48
C LEU A 993 8.45 22.15 -16.62
N SER A 994 9.49 22.77 -17.19
CA SER A 994 10.64 23.30 -16.47
C SER A 994 10.20 24.17 -15.29
N LEU A 995 10.79 23.97 -14.11
CA LEU A 995 10.56 24.85 -12.96
C LEU A 995 11.09 26.28 -13.23
N PRO A 996 12.37 26.50 -13.62
CA PRO A 996 12.91 27.85 -13.76
C PRO A 996 12.44 28.64 -14.99
N THR A 997 11.88 27.97 -16.01
CA THR A 997 11.39 28.66 -17.22
C THR A 997 10.11 29.44 -16.89
N TRP A 998 10.21 30.76 -16.73
CA TRP A 998 9.06 31.64 -16.50
C TRP A 998 8.59 32.32 -17.78
N ASN A 999 7.29 32.25 -18.10
CA ASN A 999 6.68 32.94 -19.24
C ASN A 999 5.48 33.82 -18.81
N ASN A 1000 5.32 34.04 -17.49
CA ASN A 1000 4.14 34.65 -16.87
C ASN A 1000 2.82 34.10 -17.43
N GLN A 1001 2.71 32.78 -17.51
CA GLN A 1001 1.47 32.11 -17.90
C GLN A 1001 0.86 31.40 -16.68
N LEU A 1002 -0.45 31.20 -16.69
CA LEU A 1002 -1.20 30.64 -15.56
C LEU A 1002 -0.65 29.28 -15.08
N GLN A 1003 -0.07 28.48 -15.99
CA GLN A 1003 0.58 27.20 -15.68
C GLN A 1003 2.00 27.30 -15.11
N ASP A 1004 2.63 28.47 -15.17
CA ASP A 1004 3.90 28.73 -14.47
C ASP A 1004 3.67 28.96 -12.97
N TYR A 1005 2.55 29.59 -12.59
CA TYR A 1005 2.09 29.65 -11.19
C TYR A 1005 1.74 28.27 -10.64
N SER A 1006 0.98 27.46 -11.39
CA SER A 1006 0.50 26.17 -10.87
C SER A 1006 1.60 25.14 -10.61
N LYS A 1007 2.71 25.14 -11.38
CA LYS A 1007 3.86 24.26 -11.13
C LYS A 1007 4.67 24.69 -9.90
N VAL A 1008 4.87 26.00 -9.68
CA VAL A 1008 5.61 26.48 -8.49
C VAL A 1008 4.76 26.38 -7.23
N SER A 1009 3.44 26.57 -7.34
CA SER A 1009 2.46 26.24 -6.30
C SER A 1009 2.54 24.79 -5.86
N ALA A 1010 2.57 23.86 -6.82
CA ALA A 1010 2.75 22.44 -6.52
C ALA A 1010 4.11 22.16 -5.86
N PHE A 1011 5.22 22.69 -6.39
CA PHE A 1011 6.56 22.45 -5.84
C PHE A 1011 6.76 23.06 -4.44
N GLY A 1012 6.28 24.28 -4.22
CA GLY A 1012 6.27 24.92 -2.90
C GLY A 1012 5.46 24.13 -1.87
N ALA A 1013 4.25 23.68 -2.25
CA ALA A 1013 3.42 22.82 -1.41
C ALA A 1013 4.07 21.46 -1.08
N TYR A 1014 4.97 20.95 -1.92
CA TYR A 1014 5.82 19.80 -1.62
C TYR A 1014 6.91 20.15 -0.59
N LEU A 1015 7.66 21.22 -0.84
CA LEU A 1015 8.77 21.64 0.02
C LEU A 1015 8.29 21.92 1.47
N THR A 1016 7.17 22.63 1.64
CA THR A 1016 6.63 22.97 2.96
C THR A 1016 6.17 21.74 3.75
N ARG A 1017 5.58 20.74 3.08
CA ARG A 1017 5.12 19.49 3.72
C ARG A 1017 6.25 18.52 4.09
N ASN A 1018 7.41 18.59 3.42
CA ASN A 1018 8.49 17.62 3.60
C ASN A 1018 9.74 18.19 4.31
N TYR A 1019 9.94 19.52 4.31
CA TYR A 1019 11.18 20.14 4.82
C TYR A 1019 10.94 21.33 5.77
N GLY A 1020 9.80 21.39 6.47
CA GLY A 1020 9.63 22.31 7.61
C GLY A 1020 8.94 23.65 7.30
N GLY A 1021 7.87 23.60 6.50
CA GLY A 1021 6.80 24.60 6.51
C GLY A 1021 7.23 26.05 6.35
N ALA A 1022 6.73 26.92 7.23
CA ALA A 1022 6.99 28.34 7.21
C ALA A 1022 8.47 28.68 7.48
N LYS A 1023 9.15 27.95 8.36
CA LYS A 1023 10.58 28.21 8.63
C LYS A 1023 11.44 27.97 7.38
N LEU A 1024 11.09 26.98 6.57
CA LEU A 1024 11.78 26.74 5.30
C LEU A 1024 11.66 27.94 4.35
N LEU A 1025 10.46 28.50 4.20
CA LEU A 1025 10.24 29.66 3.33
C LEU A 1025 11.01 30.90 3.81
N HIS A 1026 11.08 31.12 5.13
CA HIS A 1026 11.95 32.14 5.74
C HIS A 1026 13.43 31.92 5.36
N ASP A 1027 13.94 30.69 5.47
CA ASP A 1027 15.34 30.34 5.16
C ASP A 1027 15.68 30.41 3.66
N ILE A 1028 14.68 30.29 2.78
CA ILE A 1028 14.80 30.50 1.32
C ILE A 1028 14.87 32.00 1.01
N MET A 1029 13.98 32.80 1.61
CA MET A 1029 13.91 34.24 1.28
C MET A 1029 15.10 35.03 1.82
N HIS A 1030 15.56 34.74 3.03
CA HIS A 1030 16.72 35.41 3.65
C HIS A 1030 18.07 34.86 3.17
N ASN A 1031 18.14 34.39 1.92
CA ASN A 1031 19.35 33.82 1.34
C ASN A 1031 20.14 34.86 0.52
N THR A 1032 21.42 34.59 0.33
CA THR A 1032 22.30 35.36 -0.59
C THR A 1032 22.46 34.68 -1.94
N TYR A 1033 21.93 33.47 -2.10
CA TYR A 1033 21.78 32.82 -3.40
C TYR A 1033 20.52 33.35 -4.11
N GLU A 1034 20.65 33.62 -5.40
CA GLU A 1034 19.60 34.22 -6.23
C GLU A 1034 18.72 33.16 -6.93
N ASN A 1035 19.22 31.93 -7.06
CA ASN A 1035 18.63 30.84 -7.85
C ASN A 1035 18.32 29.58 -7.01
N GLU A 1036 18.20 28.40 -7.62
CA GLU A 1036 17.82 27.13 -6.97
C GLU A 1036 18.73 26.75 -5.78
N GLN A 1037 19.95 27.29 -5.72
CA GLN A 1037 20.87 27.09 -4.61
C GLN A 1037 20.36 27.70 -3.28
N ALA A 1038 19.45 28.68 -3.33
CA ALA A 1038 18.75 29.20 -2.15
C ALA A 1038 17.84 28.14 -1.50
N ILE A 1039 17.12 27.38 -2.34
CA ILE A 1039 16.25 26.28 -1.91
C ILE A 1039 17.10 25.15 -1.34
N VAL A 1040 18.20 24.79 -2.01
CA VAL A 1040 19.13 23.75 -1.55
C VAL A 1040 19.79 24.12 -0.21
N ASP A 1041 20.23 25.36 -0.04
CA ASP A 1041 20.84 25.82 1.22
C ASP A 1041 19.82 25.90 2.37
N ALA A 1042 18.57 26.31 2.08
CA ALA A 1042 17.48 26.29 3.06
C ALA A 1042 17.11 24.86 3.48
N VAL A 1043 16.83 23.98 2.52
CA VAL A 1043 16.50 22.56 2.78
C VAL A 1043 17.66 21.84 3.48
N GLY A 1044 18.92 22.17 3.15
CA GLY A 1044 20.11 21.61 3.79
C GLY A 1044 20.27 21.90 5.29
N LYS A 1045 19.56 22.91 5.83
CA LYS A 1045 19.49 23.24 7.28
C LYS A 1045 18.48 22.39 8.05
N THR A 1046 17.63 21.65 7.34
CA THR A 1046 16.56 20.83 7.92
C THR A 1046 17.08 19.43 8.28
N ALA A 1047 16.33 18.68 9.10
CA ALA A 1047 16.76 17.34 9.53
C ALA A 1047 16.83 16.37 8.34
N ASP A 1048 15.77 16.33 7.53
CA ASP A 1048 15.59 15.35 6.45
C ASP A 1048 16.16 15.82 5.11
N GLY A 1049 16.44 17.12 4.95
CA GLY A 1049 17.00 17.72 3.75
C GLY A 1049 18.54 17.82 3.71
N SER A 1050 19.24 17.40 4.77
CA SER A 1050 20.68 17.60 4.89
C SER A 1050 21.46 16.82 3.80
N GLY A 1051 22.32 17.53 3.05
CA GLY A 1051 23.13 16.96 1.98
C GLY A 1051 22.40 16.76 0.63
N LYS A 1052 21.12 17.10 0.52
CA LYS A 1052 20.40 17.05 -0.76
C LYS A 1052 20.87 18.14 -1.73
N THR A 1053 20.76 17.86 -3.02
CA THR A 1053 20.95 18.80 -4.13
C THR A 1053 19.61 19.11 -4.80
N PHE A 1054 19.55 20.13 -5.66
CA PHE A 1054 18.33 20.45 -6.40
C PHE A 1054 17.84 19.27 -7.26
N ASN A 1055 18.78 18.48 -7.80
CA ASN A 1055 18.50 17.25 -8.54
C ASN A 1055 17.73 16.22 -7.68
N ASN A 1056 18.10 16.07 -6.39
CA ASN A 1056 17.36 15.20 -5.49
C ASN A 1056 15.94 15.72 -5.26
N LEU A 1057 15.79 17.02 -4.98
CA LEU A 1057 14.49 17.65 -4.74
C LEU A 1057 13.56 17.60 -5.96
N LEU A 1058 14.10 17.73 -7.17
CA LEU A 1058 13.37 17.60 -8.43
C LEU A 1058 12.82 16.17 -8.61
N ASN A 1059 13.64 15.15 -8.39
CA ASN A 1059 13.23 13.75 -8.50
C ASN A 1059 12.21 13.37 -7.41
N GLU A 1060 12.51 13.71 -6.15
CA GLU A 1060 11.65 13.46 -4.99
C GLU A 1060 10.28 14.15 -5.10
N TRP A 1061 10.22 15.35 -5.69
CA TRP A 1061 8.97 16.01 -6.05
C TRP A 1061 8.16 15.19 -7.06
N GLY A 1062 8.80 14.70 -8.13
CA GLY A 1062 8.15 13.86 -9.14
C GLY A 1062 7.64 12.53 -8.59
N ILE A 1063 8.42 11.91 -7.69
CA ILE A 1063 8.01 10.73 -6.92
C ILE A 1063 6.76 11.05 -6.09
N ALA A 1064 6.76 12.13 -5.32
CA ALA A 1064 5.63 12.55 -4.49
C ALA A 1064 4.36 12.83 -5.32
N VAL A 1065 4.48 13.40 -6.53
CA VAL A 1065 3.34 13.62 -7.45
C VAL A 1065 2.69 12.29 -7.84
N LEU A 1066 3.46 11.28 -8.26
CA LEU A 1066 2.93 9.96 -8.62
C LEU A 1066 2.45 9.14 -7.43
N LEU A 1067 3.04 9.32 -6.25
CA LEU A 1067 2.65 8.65 -5.00
C LEU A 1067 1.49 9.33 -4.25
N SER A 1068 0.99 10.49 -4.68
CA SER A 1068 -0.05 11.24 -3.96
C SER A 1068 -1.40 10.50 -3.75
N THR A 1069 -1.61 9.36 -4.42
CA THR A 1069 -2.70 8.40 -4.14
C THR A 1069 -2.52 7.60 -2.84
N ILE A 1070 -1.30 7.54 -2.31
CA ILE A 1070 -0.92 6.77 -1.13
C ILE A 1070 -0.87 7.72 0.07
N GLU A 1071 -1.55 7.34 1.15
CA GLU A 1071 -1.56 8.08 2.41
C GLU A 1071 -0.30 7.72 3.22
N SER A 1072 0.49 8.74 3.58
CA SER A 1072 1.69 8.62 4.44
C SER A 1072 2.66 7.48 4.04
N PRO A 1073 3.21 7.45 2.80
CA PRO A 1073 4.16 6.42 2.38
C PRO A 1073 5.43 6.42 3.24
N GLU A 1074 5.87 5.24 3.68
CA GLU A 1074 6.93 5.10 4.67
C GLU A 1074 8.31 5.48 4.09
N ASN A 1075 9.00 6.42 4.75
CA ASN A 1075 10.33 6.93 4.36
C ASN A 1075 10.42 7.55 2.96
N LEU A 1076 9.29 7.93 2.36
CA LEU A 1076 9.22 8.56 1.05
C LEU A 1076 8.59 9.97 1.13
N PRO A 1077 8.94 10.89 0.21
CA PRO A 1077 8.37 12.23 0.20
C PRO A 1077 6.89 12.18 -0.18
N THR A 1078 6.05 12.98 0.48
CA THR A 1078 4.59 12.90 0.34
C THR A 1078 3.89 14.26 0.18
N TYR A 1079 2.72 14.20 -0.47
CA TYR A 1079 1.71 15.26 -0.48
C TYR A 1079 0.48 14.91 0.37
N ASN A 1080 0.29 13.64 0.70
CA ASN A 1080 -0.93 13.10 1.27
C ASN A 1080 -0.60 12.47 2.63
N THR A 1081 -1.09 13.11 3.69
CA THR A 1081 -0.93 12.71 5.10
C THR A 1081 -2.27 12.32 5.73
N GLY A 1082 -3.32 12.14 4.93
CA GLY A 1082 -4.70 11.82 5.38
C GLY A 1082 -5.46 13.02 5.95
N ASP A 1083 -4.78 13.86 6.73
CA ASP A 1083 -5.29 15.08 7.39
C ASP A 1083 -4.28 16.24 7.25
N PHE A 1084 -4.48 17.34 7.97
CA PHE A 1084 -3.59 18.50 8.06
C PHE A 1084 -2.19 18.13 8.59
N THR A 1085 -1.16 18.41 7.80
CA THR A 1085 0.20 18.59 8.32
C THR A 1085 0.25 19.91 9.11
N LEU A 1086 0.72 19.85 10.36
CA LEU A 1086 0.86 21.00 11.24
C LEU A 1086 2.32 21.45 11.30
N ASP A 1087 2.58 22.70 10.94
CA ASP A 1087 3.88 23.37 11.17
C ASP A 1087 3.75 24.44 12.26
N THR A 1088 4.83 24.82 12.94
CA THR A 1088 4.80 25.91 13.92
C THR A 1088 6.09 26.72 13.93
N TYR A 1089 6.00 27.98 13.49
CA TYR A 1089 7.10 28.92 13.42
C TYR A 1089 6.78 30.21 14.19
N ASN A 1090 7.72 30.67 15.01
CA ASN A 1090 7.60 31.89 15.83
C ASN A 1090 6.31 32.01 16.69
N SER A 1091 5.74 30.88 17.09
CA SER A 1091 4.47 30.72 17.85
C SER A 1091 3.17 30.80 17.02
N THR A 1092 3.26 30.87 15.70
CA THR A 1092 2.11 30.67 14.77
C THR A 1092 2.10 29.22 14.31
N THR A 1093 0.95 28.54 14.41
CA THR A 1093 0.75 27.18 13.89
C THR A 1093 0.02 27.24 12.55
N TYR A 1094 0.72 26.87 11.48
CA TYR A 1094 0.19 26.80 10.12
C TYR A 1094 -0.40 25.41 9.85
N LYS A 1095 -1.43 25.32 9.00
CA LYS A 1095 -2.14 24.07 8.70
C LYS A 1095 -2.17 23.80 7.20
N MET A 1096 -1.39 22.83 6.76
CA MET A 1096 -1.27 22.42 5.36
C MET A 1096 -2.07 21.15 5.13
N GLY A 1097 -3.21 21.26 4.46
CA GLY A 1097 -4.04 20.08 4.16
C GLY A 1097 -3.39 19.15 3.14
N SER A 1098 -3.74 17.87 3.18
CA SER A 1098 -3.28 16.85 2.23
C SER A 1098 -3.66 17.18 0.78
N ILE A 1099 -2.90 16.64 -0.17
CA ILE A 1099 -3.09 16.82 -1.62
C ILE A 1099 -2.97 15.45 -2.31
N ASN A 1100 -3.95 15.11 -3.15
CA ASN A 1100 -3.86 13.99 -4.09
C ASN A 1100 -4.11 14.52 -5.50
N PHE A 1101 -3.11 14.54 -6.37
CA PHE A 1101 -3.26 15.08 -7.72
C PHE A 1101 -4.25 14.28 -8.57
N PHE A 1102 -4.48 13.00 -8.24
CA PHE A 1102 -5.45 12.14 -8.92
C PHE A 1102 -6.90 12.41 -8.49
N ASN A 1103 -7.14 13.32 -7.52
CA ASN A 1103 -8.48 13.82 -7.21
C ASN A 1103 -8.95 14.94 -8.16
N TYR A 1104 -8.08 15.47 -9.03
CA TYR A 1104 -8.42 16.61 -9.89
C TYR A 1104 -8.75 16.21 -11.35
N ASP A 1105 -9.59 17.00 -12.03
CA ASP A 1105 -9.90 16.87 -13.46
C ASP A 1105 -9.41 18.12 -14.22
N SER A 1106 -8.40 18.04 -15.09
CA SER A 1106 -7.68 16.83 -15.54
C SER A 1106 -6.80 16.16 -14.49
N LEU A 1107 -6.65 14.83 -14.61
CA LEU A 1107 -5.62 14.02 -13.94
C LEU A 1107 -4.21 14.42 -14.41
N PRO A 1108 -3.14 14.07 -13.66
CA PRO A 1108 -1.75 14.31 -14.10
C PRO A 1108 -1.49 13.76 -15.49
N THR A 1109 -0.79 14.52 -16.33
CA THR A 1109 -0.39 14.05 -17.66
C THR A 1109 0.72 13.00 -17.50
N ILE A 1110 0.45 11.78 -17.97
CA ILE A 1110 1.35 10.64 -17.95
C ILE A 1110 1.35 10.02 -19.35
N TYR A 1111 2.53 9.83 -19.92
CA TYR A 1111 2.73 9.41 -21.31
C TYR A 1111 2.93 7.90 -21.44
N THR A 1112 2.56 7.34 -22.58
CA THR A 1112 2.79 5.91 -22.95
C THR A 1112 3.69 5.76 -24.19
N THR A 1113 4.27 6.88 -24.64
CA THR A 1113 5.28 7.00 -25.70
C THR A 1113 6.46 7.81 -25.17
N ALA A 1114 7.66 7.61 -25.71
CA ALA A 1114 8.81 8.45 -25.39
C ALA A 1114 8.61 9.90 -25.91
N GLY A 1115 9.48 10.83 -25.51
CA GLY A 1115 9.26 12.25 -25.79
C GLY A 1115 10.46 13.17 -25.52
N THR A 1116 10.19 14.46 -25.37
CA THR A 1116 11.18 15.47 -25.00
C THR A 1116 10.92 15.93 -23.58
N ILE A 1117 11.94 15.85 -22.72
CA ILE A 1117 11.93 16.34 -21.33
C ILE A 1117 12.55 17.74 -21.35
N GLN A 1118 11.90 18.72 -20.74
CA GLN A 1118 12.45 20.07 -20.63
C GLN A 1118 13.68 20.11 -19.71
N ALA A 1119 14.46 21.17 -19.77
CA ALA A 1119 15.49 21.45 -18.76
C ALA A 1119 14.87 21.53 -17.36
N GLN A 1120 15.54 21.02 -16.33
CA GLN A 1120 15.12 21.12 -14.92
C GLN A 1120 13.61 20.81 -14.70
N ALA A 1121 13.18 19.69 -15.27
CA ALA A 1121 11.79 19.24 -15.35
C ALA A 1121 11.65 17.73 -15.10
N ASN A 1122 10.45 17.31 -14.72
CA ASN A 1122 10.05 15.90 -14.62
C ASN A 1122 9.23 15.48 -15.84
N TYR A 1123 9.34 14.23 -16.24
CA TYR A 1123 8.48 13.61 -17.26
C TYR A 1123 7.97 12.26 -16.77
N TYR A 1124 6.65 12.10 -16.77
CA TYR A 1124 5.98 10.93 -16.21
C TYR A 1124 5.63 9.96 -17.33
N TYR A 1125 6.26 8.79 -17.34
CA TYR A 1125 5.98 7.71 -18.29
C TYR A 1125 5.27 6.55 -17.59
N LYS A 1126 4.39 5.84 -18.30
CA LYS A 1126 3.74 4.62 -17.83
C LYS A 1126 4.20 3.43 -18.66
N VAL A 1127 4.87 2.49 -18.00
CA VAL A 1127 5.33 1.22 -18.59
C VAL A 1127 4.13 0.30 -18.81
N GLY A 1128 3.24 0.18 -17.81
CA GLY A 1128 1.98 -0.54 -17.98
C GLY A 1128 1.08 -0.57 -16.74
N ASP A 1129 0.00 -1.35 -16.85
CA ASP A 1129 -0.94 -1.68 -15.77
C ASP A 1129 -1.01 -3.19 -15.57
N ASN A 1130 -1.24 -3.64 -14.34
CA ASN A 1130 -1.42 -5.05 -13.98
C ASN A 1130 -0.27 -5.98 -14.42
N LEU A 1131 0.96 -5.49 -14.34
CA LEU A 1131 2.16 -6.21 -14.73
C LEU A 1131 2.60 -7.20 -13.64
N THR A 1132 3.11 -8.36 -14.06
CA THR A 1132 3.64 -9.45 -13.21
C THR A 1132 4.84 -10.09 -13.93
N GLY A 1133 5.68 -10.84 -13.20
CA GLY A 1133 6.80 -11.58 -13.79
C GLY A 1133 7.96 -10.66 -14.22
N ILE A 1134 8.62 -10.99 -15.33
CA ILE A 1134 9.84 -10.32 -15.80
C ILE A 1134 9.55 -9.29 -16.89
N ILE A 1135 9.79 -8.02 -16.57
CA ILE A 1135 9.74 -6.89 -17.49
C ILE A 1135 11.16 -6.46 -17.83
N THR A 1136 11.53 -6.41 -19.11
CA THR A 1136 12.74 -5.72 -19.57
C THR A 1136 12.40 -4.27 -19.91
N LEU A 1137 13.26 -3.35 -19.52
CA LEU A 1137 13.12 -1.93 -19.78
C LEU A 1137 14.45 -1.35 -20.29
N ASP A 1138 14.40 -0.79 -21.50
CA ASP A 1138 15.52 -0.16 -22.18
C ASP A 1138 15.22 1.33 -22.42
N LEU A 1139 16.10 2.19 -21.93
CA LEU A 1139 16.02 3.65 -22.01
C LEU A 1139 17.22 4.20 -22.77
N GLU A 1140 16.99 5.06 -23.77
CA GLU A 1140 17.99 5.98 -24.28
C GLU A 1140 17.69 7.38 -23.73
N LEU A 1141 18.65 7.98 -23.02
CA LEU A 1141 18.53 9.26 -22.33
C LEU A 1141 19.68 10.20 -22.71
N ASN A 1142 19.62 11.46 -22.26
CA ASN A 1142 20.64 12.47 -22.55
C ASN A 1142 21.94 12.34 -21.69
N GLY A 1143 22.07 11.31 -20.85
CA GLY A 1143 23.18 11.18 -19.89
C GLY A 1143 23.14 12.16 -18.71
N GLN A 1144 22.02 12.87 -18.55
CA GLN A 1144 21.79 13.88 -17.51
C GLN A 1144 20.35 13.83 -16.97
N THR A 1145 19.62 12.75 -17.24
CA THR A 1145 18.24 12.53 -16.79
C THR A 1145 18.24 11.32 -15.87
N GLU A 1146 17.92 11.50 -14.60
CA GLU A 1146 17.67 10.38 -13.70
C GLU A 1146 16.37 9.67 -14.12
N ALA A 1147 16.42 8.35 -14.21
CA ALA A 1147 15.22 7.54 -14.34
C ALA A 1147 14.91 6.84 -13.01
N THR A 1148 13.79 7.20 -12.38
CA THR A 1148 13.29 6.52 -11.18
C THR A 1148 12.11 5.63 -11.55
N LEU A 1149 12.20 4.34 -11.26
CA LEU A 1149 11.10 3.39 -11.34
C LEU A 1149 10.16 3.57 -10.14
N ILE A 1150 8.85 3.55 -10.40
CA ILE A 1150 7.82 3.47 -9.36
C ILE A 1150 6.86 2.33 -9.68
N ALA A 1151 6.73 1.38 -8.76
CA ALA A 1151 5.71 0.35 -8.75
C ALA A 1151 4.65 0.68 -7.70
N LYS A 1152 3.37 0.49 -8.03
CA LYS A 1152 2.23 0.57 -7.11
C LYS A 1152 1.03 -0.22 -7.63
#